data_AF-A0AA88UFF5-F1
#
_entry.id   AF-A0AA88UFF5-F1
#
_cell.length_a   1.000
_cell.length_b   1.000
_cell.length_c   1.000
_cell.angle_alpha   90.00
_cell.angle_beta   90.00
_cell.angle_gamma   90.00
#
_symmetry.space_group_name_H-M   'P 1'
#
loop_
_entity.id
_entity.type
_entity.pdbx_description
1 polymer ?
#
loop_
_entity_poly.entity_id
_entity_poly.type
_entity_poly.pdbx_seq_one_letter_code
_entity_poly.pdbx_strand_id
1 'polypeptide(L)'
;MATTSGSPFAYHVFLSLRGEDTRKAFTDHLFTALVQAGFQTFRDNDSIERGKCLNLELPRAIKQSRTSIVVLSENYASSAWCLHELVTILECYKTHGHAVLPVFYDVEPSEVRKQMRSFGEAFFRYENEVEAEGDHERRMELAKRAEGNTSSSCRFERHVYSRFYTIQAGSLSNSYKPAQHKSKFIQKIVKVVGDKVKRTALNVAPHLIGIDLHARNINSWLQDGSNDVEIVAICGIGGIGKTTIAKYLYIQIQLRKIRSFIASVREVSEEPDGLIWLQRQLLSDILKGKKENIFNVDQGIVKIKEALCYRKVLVVLDDVDQVDQLDAMLGMRDWLYPGSKVIITTRQKQLLKASEVYKVHQVIGLDEIESFELFSWYAFGQDHPIEGYMGYTRRVVYYCNGLPLALQVLGSSLSRKSIDVWESALEKLEAIPEGQILRKLKISYDSLQNDHDKNLFLDIACFFVGKDKDWTSTTLDGCGFFAKIGIHNLIDRCLLRVNQYDNKLMMHHIIQEMGREIVRGESTKEPGKRSRLWHKEAFNVLREKTLRWLCWQGFPSRKIPTDFPLQILVALDMRYSSLKTFWIGTKLLRLFKMLDLSHSHGLVSDILVFYLVPNLERLVLKHCVNLIEVHESIGVLQRLNLLNLKGCQKLRKLPTSIHQLKSVQKLILSGCSKLCDESNAYYLDNMKLPNLMQ
;
A
#
# COMPACT_ATOMS: atom_id res chain seq x y z
N MET A 1 19.75 7.83 -27.14
CA MET A 1 18.79 6.82 -27.62
C MET A 1 18.41 5.95 -26.43
N ALA A 2 17.17 6.07 -25.96
CA ALA A 2 16.70 5.44 -24.73
C ALA A 2 16.37 3.96 -24.98
N THR A 3 16.99 3.06 -24.21
CA THR A 3 16.62 1.65 -24.14
C THR A 3 15.33 1.53 -23.33
N THR A 4 14.28 1.04 -23.98
CA THR A 4 13.02 0.64 -23.35
C THR A 4 13.28 -0.40 -22.26
N SER A 5 12.88 -0.10 -21.03
CA SER A 5 12.93 -0.97 -19.86
C SER A 5 12.28 -2.34 -20.15
N GLY A 6 13.07 -3.40 -20.00
CA GLY A 6 12.75 -4.76 -20.44
C GLY A 6 11.53 -5.36 -19.75
N SER A 7 10.56 -5.80 -20.56
CA SER A 7 9.56 -6.79 -20.16
C SER A 7 10.28 -8.07 -19.67
N PRO A 8 9.80 -8.76 -18.61
CA PRO A 8 10.36 -10.06 -18.19
C PRO A 8 10.23 -11.14 -19.27
N PHE A 9 9.38 -10.88 -20.28
CA PHE A 9 9.23 -11.69 -21.47
C PHE A 9 10.04 -11.09 -22.62
N ALA A 10 10.98 -11.89 -23.15
CA ALA A 10 11.77 -11.58 -24.34
C ALA A 10 10.97 -11.79 -25.63
N TYR A 11 9.87 -12.57 -25.57
CA TYR A 11 9.03 -12.88 -26.73
C TYR A 11 7.54 -12.74 -26.41
N HIS A 12 6.78 -12.29 -27.39
CA HIS A 12 5.31 -12.28 -27.33
C HIS A 12 4.75 -13.69 -27.56
N VAL A 13 5.35 -14.44 -28.49
CA VAL A 13 4.86 -15.75 -28.92
C VAL A 13 6.02 -16.73 -29.04
N PHE A 14 5.86 -17.95 -28.51
CA PHE A 14 6.69 -19.11 -28.79
C PHE A 14 5.95 -20.04 -29.77
N LEU A 15 6.59 -20.41 -30.88
CA LEU A 15 6.03 -21.37 -31.82
C LEU A 15 6.64 -22.76 -31.60
N SER A 16 5.84 -23.71 -31.10
CA SER A 16 6.20 -25.13 -31.04
C SER A 16 5.61 -25.87 -32.24
N LEU A 17 6.45 -26.59 -32.98
CA LEU A 17 6.07 -27.24 -34.24
C LEU A 17 7.04 -28.34 -34.67
N ARG A 18 6.57 -29.25 -35.52
CA ARG A 18 7.42 -30.20 -36.25
C ARG A 18 7.91 -29.58 -37.55
N GLY A 19 9.23 -29.41 -37.65
CA GLY A 19 9.89 -28.79 -38.80
C GLY A 19 9.75 -29.58 -40.11
N GLU A 20 9.66 -30.91 -40.06
CA GLU A 20 9.52 -31.73 -41.28
C GLU A 20 8.14 -31.60 -41.94
N ASP A 21 7.09 -31.43 -41.14
CA ASP A 21 5.70 -31.47 -41.61
C ASP A 21 5.19 -30.11 -42.12
N THR A 22 5.62 -29.02 -41.48
CA THR A 22 4.91 -27.72 -41.60
C THR A 22 5.79 -26.57 -42.07
N ARG A 23 7.11 -26.75 -42.13
CA ARG A 23 8.09 -25.66 -42.25
C ARG A 23 8.03 -24.94 -43.60
N LYS A 24 7.93 -25.64 -44.74
CA LYS A 24 7.97 -25.02 -46.08
C LYS A 24 6.66 -24.39 -46.57
N ALA A 25 5.59 -24.40 -45.79
CA ALA A 25 4.29 -23.87 -46.25
C ALA A 25 3.55 -23.10 -45.15
N PHE A 26 3.01 -23.78 -44.14
CA PHE A 26 2.09 -23.14 -43.20
C PHE A 26 2.81 -22.31 -42.12
N THR A 27 3.88 -22.86 -41.56
CA THR A 27 4.57 -22.28 -40.41
C THR A 27 5.36 -21.03 -40.77
N ASP A 28 6.01 -20.99 -41.93
CA ASP A 28 6.72 -19.80 -42.41
C ASP A 28 5.74 -18.63 -42.65
N HIS A 29 4.56 -18.92 -43.22
CA HIS A 29 3.52 -17.90 -43.40
C HIS A 29 2.92 -17.47 -42.06
N LEU A 30 2.73 -18.37 -41.09
CA LEU A 30 2.25 -18.04 -39.75
C LEU A 30 3.26 -17.16 -38.99
N PHE A 31 4.55 -17.53 -39.00
CA PHE A 31 5.61 -16.75 -38.40
C PHE A 31 5.70 -15.35 -39.02
N THR A 32 5.73 -15.27 -40.36
CA THR A 32 5.76 -14.00 -41.08
C THR A 32 4.54 -13.15 -40.75
N ALA A 33 3.33 -13.72 -40.72
CA ALA A 33 2.12 -12.99 -40.40
C ALA A 33 2.09 -12.48 -38.94
N LEU A 34 2.65 -13.24 -38.00
CA LEU A 34 2.80 -12.81 -36.60
C LEU A 34 3.79 -11.64 -36.49
N VAL A 35 4.93 -11.72 -37.16
CA VAL A 35 5.94 -10.65 -37.18
C VAL A 35 5.39 -9.39 -37.86
N GLN A 36 4.69 -9.54 -39.00
CA GLN A 36 4.03 -8.42 -39.70
C GLN A 36 2.91 -7.77 -38.86
N ALA A 37 2.24 -8.55 -38.00
CA ALA A 37 1.28 -8.02 -37.04
C ALA A 37 1.93 -7.39 -35.79
N GLY A 38 3.27 -7.33 -35.73
CA GLY A 38 4.04 -6.69 -34.67
C GLY A 38 4.37 -7.59 -33.47
N PHE A 39 4.17 -8.91 -33.57
CA PHE A 39 4.52 -9.85 -32.49
C PHE A 39 5.98 -10.31 -32.61
N GLN A 40 6.80 -9.95 -31.62
CA GLN A 40 8.12 -10.57 -31.42
C GLN A 40 7.94 -12.06 -31.13
N THR A 41 8.25 -12.91 -32.10
CA THR A 41 7.93 -14.34 -32.07
C THR A 41 9.22 -15.13 -32.06
N PHE A 42 9.38 -16.05 -31.10
CA PHE A 42 10.47 -17.02 -31.09
C PHE A 42 10.06 -18.24 -31.91
N ARG A 43 10.98 -18.65 -32.78
CA ARG A 43 10.92 -19.88 -33.56
C ARG A 43 12.29 -20.52 -33.51
N ASP A 44 12.33 -21.82 -33.28
CA ASP A 44 13.53 -22.65 -33.12
C ASP A 44 14.39 -22.80 -34.40
N ASN A 45 14.70 -21.73 -35.13
CA ASN A 45 15.38 -21.85 -36.43
C ASN A 45 16.38 -20.74 -36.80
N ASP A 46 16.70 -19.79 -35.91
CA ASP A 46 17.60 -18.68 -36.25
C ASP A 46 19.04 -18.78 -35.69
N SER A 47 19.45 -19.96 -35.21
CA SER A 47 20.88 -20.22 -34.90
C SER A 47 21.18 -21.72 -34.74
N ILE A 48 21.13 -22.47 -35.84
CA ILE A 48 21.76 -23.81 -35.90
C ILE A 48 23.25 -23.62 -36.22
N GLU A 49 23.99 -23.05 -35.27
CA GLU A 49 25.43 -23.33 -35.19
C GLU A 49 25.58 -24.62 -34.39
N ARG A 50 25.91 -25.71 -35.11
CA ARG A 50 26.29 -27.00 -34.54
C ARG A 50 27.36 -26.79 -33.46
N GLY A 51 27.00 -26.98 -32.18
CA GLY A 51 28.01 -27.22 -31.14
C GLY A 51 27.84 -26.59 -29.75
N LYS A 52 26.77 -25.84 -29.41
CA LYS A 52 26.56 -25.35 -28.04
C LYS A 52 25.30 -25.90 -27.37
N CYS A 53 25.36 -26.02 -26.04
CA CYS A 53 24.42 -26.69 -25.13
C CYS A 53 22.93 -26.32 -25.35
N LEU A 54 22.25 -27.06 -26.24
CA LEU A 54 20.84 -26.91 -26.63
C LEU A 54 19.85 -27.04 -25.45
N ASN A 55 20.24 -27.67 -24.34
CA ASN A 55 19.32 -27.96 -23.22
C ASN A 55 18.92 -26.75 -22.36
N LEU A 56 19.62 -25.61 -22.44
CA LEU A 56 19.37 -24.49 -21.51
C LEU A 56 18.57 -23.32 -22.14
N GLU A 57 18.60 -23.12 -23.45
CA GLU A 57 17.97 -21.95 -24.09
C GLU A 57 16.48 -22.13 -24.43
N LEU A 58 16.07 -23.32 -24.86
CA LEU A 58 14.67 -23.61 -25.21
C LEU A 58 13.70 -23.48 -24.03
N PRO A 59 13.96 -24.09 -22.85
CA PRO A 59 13.13 -23.88 -21.67
C PRO A 59 13.09 -22.41 -21.24
N ARG A 60 14.19 -21.68 -21.44
CA ARG A 60 14.27 -20.24 -21.15
C ARG A 60 13.41 -19.43 -22.10
N ALA A 61 13.44 -19.71 -23.41
CA ALA A 61 12.61 -19.04 -24.41
C ALA A 61 11.12 -19.28 -24.16
N ILE A 62 10.72 -20.50 -23.77
CA ILE A 62 9.33 -20.83 -23.38
C ILE A 62 8.92 -20.00 -22.16
N LYS A 63 9.74 -19.98 -21.10
CA LYS A 63 9.48 -19.20 -19.87
C LYS A 63 9.48 -17.69 -20.12
N GLN A 64 10.25 -17.21 -21.09
CA GLN A 64 10.34 -15.81 -21.51
C GLN A 64 9.32 -15.45 -22.61
N SER A 65 8.41 -16.34 -22.96
CA SER A 65 7.33 -16.08 -23.90
C SER A 65 6.01 -15.86 -23.17
N ARG A 66 5.14 -14.99 -23.70
CA ARG A 66 3.80 -14.74 -23.09
C ARG A 66 2.74 -15.76 -23.51
N THR A 67 2.91 -16.33 -24.69
CA THR A 67 1.96 -17.27 -25.29
C THR A 67 2.72 -18.31 -26.09
N SER A 68 2.34 -19.58 -25.99
CA SER A 68 2.81 -20.61 -26.91
C SER A 68 1.71 -21.01 -27.89
N ILE A 69 2.06 -21.04 -29.18
CA ILE A 69 1.24 -21.69 -30.20
C ILE A 69 1.84 -23.07 -30.43
N VAL A 70 1.03 -24.10 -30.26
CA VAL A 70 1.42 -25.49 -30.48
C VAL A 70 0.76 -25.95 -31.77
N VAL A 71 1.54 -26.12 -32.83
CA VAL A 71 1.06 -26.59 -34.13
C VAL A 71 1.19 -28.11 -34.17
N LEU A 72 0.07 -28.79 -33.93
CA LEU A 72 -0.03 -30.25 -33.92
C LEU A 72 -0.26 -30.76 -35.34
N SER A 73 0.72 -31.46 -35.88
CA SER A 73 0.72 -32.14 -37.18
C SER A 73 0.84 -33.65 -37.03
N GLU A 74 0.70 -34.40 -38.12
CA GLU A 74 0.67 -35.87 -38.12
C GLU A 74 1.90 -36.48 -37.44
N ASN A 75 3.11 -35.95 -37.70
CA ASN A 75 4.37 -36.45 -37.12
C ASN A 75 4.88 -35.58 -35.97
N TYR A 76 4.04 -34.74 -35.35
CA TYR A 76 4.47 -33.94 -34.20
C TYR A 76 4.96 -34.82 -33.05
N ALA A 77 4.25 -35.93 -32.82
CA ALA A 77 4.52 -36.87 -31.74
C ALA A 77 5.75 -37.78 -31.96
N SER A 78 6.33 -37.83 -33.16
CA SER A 78 7.57 -38.61 -33.38
C SER A 78 8.83 -37.90 -32.88
N SER A 79 8.72 -36.64 -32.44
CA SER A 79 9.87 -35.84 -32.00
C SER A 79 9.96 -35.75 -30.49
N ALA A 80 11.04 -36.31 -29.92
CA ALA A 80 11.39 -36.11 -28.51
C ALA A 80 11.43 -34.63 -28.11
N TRP A 81 11.95 -33.78 -29.00
CA TRP A 81 12.03 -32.33 -28.79
C TRP A 81 10.65 -31.66 -28.72
N CYS A 82 9.77 -31.92 -29.68
CA CYS A 82 8.41 -31.36 -29.66
C CYS A 82 7.63 -31.78 -28.41
N LEU A 83 7.78 -33.05 -27.99
CA LEU A 83 7.15 -33.55 -26.76
C LEU A 83 7.73 -32.88 -25.50
N HIS A 84 9.04 -32.65 -25.43
CA HIS A 84 9.68 -31.97 -24.30
C HIS A 84 9.27 -30.48 -24.20
N GLU A 85 9.20 -29.78 -25.33
CA GLU A 85 8.65 -28.43 -25.40
C GLU A 85 7.21 -28.41 -24.89
N LEU A 86 6.38 -29.35 -25.36
CA LEU A 86 4.97 -29.44 -24.97
C LEU A 86 4.80 -29.61 -23.46
N VAL A 87 5.60 -30.48 -22.84
CA VAL A 87 5.62 -30.66 -21.38
C VAL A 87 5.99 -29.34 -20.68
N THR A 88 7.07 -28.69 -21.12
CA THR A 88 7.55 -27.43 -20.53
C THR A 88 6.51 -26.31 -20.66
N ILE A 89 5.83 -26.22 -21.81
CA ILE A 89 4.75 -25.27 -22.08
C ILE A 89 3.57 -25.50 -21.11
N LEU A 90 3.20 -26.75 -20.87
CA LEU A 90 2.10 -27.10 -19.96
C LEU A 90 2.46 -26.87 -18.48
N GLU A 91 3.72 -27.05 -18.10
CA GLU A 91 4.19 -26.66 -16.77
C GLU A 91 4.10 -25.14 -16.58
N CYS A 92 4.55 -24.36 -17.58
CA CYS A 92 4.44 -22.89 -17.56
C CYS A 92 2.98 -22.41 -17.53
N TYR A 93 2.08 -23.11 -18.24
CA TYR A 93 0.63 -22.82 -18.21
C TYR A 93 0.06 -22.92 -16.78
N LYS A 94 0.48 -23.92 -16.01
CA LYS A 94 -0.02 -24.13 -14.64
C LYS A 94 0.54 -23.16 -13.62
N THR A 95 1.83 -22.84 -13.74
CA THR A 95 2.59 -22.16 -12.67
C THR A 95 2.76 -20.67 -12.91
N HIS A 96 2.74 -20.22 -14.17
CA HIS A 96 3.06 -18.85 -14.56
C HIS A 96 1.96 -18.16 -15.39
N GLY A 97 0.78 -18.77 -15.51
CA GLY A 97 -0.34 -18.19 -16.29
C GLY A 97 -0.05 -18.05 -17.79
N HIS A 98 0.92 -18.81 -18.30
CA HIS A 98 1.35 -18.82 -19.70
C HIS A 98 0.21 -19.23 -20.63
N ALA A 99 -0.16 -18.42 -21.62
CA ALA A 99 -1.27 -18.76 -22.50
C ALA A 99 -0.87 -19.82 -23.54
N VAL A 100 -1.71 -20.83 -23.76
CA VAL A 100 -1.46 -21.86 -24.78
C VAL A 100 -2.56 -21.80 -25.86
N LEU A 101 -2.16 -21.85 -27.12
CA LEU A 101 -3.04 -21.94 -28.28
C LEU A 101 -2.70 -23.19 -29.11
N PRO A 102 -3.48 -24.27 -28.98
CA PRO A 102 -3.33 -25.42 -29.84
C PRO A 102 -3.95 -25.18 -31.22
N VAL A 103 -3.15 -25.44 -32.26
CA VAL A 103 -3.54 -25.37 -33.67
C VAL A 103 -3.39 -26.76 -34.26
N PHE A 104 -4.51 -27.35 -34.67
CA PHE A 104 -4.56 -28.67 -35.28
C PHE A 104 -4.43 -28.53 -36.80
N TYR A 105 -3.27 -28.92 -37.34
CA TYR A 105 -2.91 -28.80 -38.74
C TYR A 105 -2.90 -30.18 -39.39
N ASP A 106 -3.90 -30.43 -40.25
CA ASP A 106 -4.12 -31.70 -40.95
C ASP A 106 -4.24 -32.93 -40.01
N VAL A 107 -4.60 -32.70 -38.74
CA VAL A 107 -4.88 -33.73 -37.72
C VAL A 107 -6.16 -33.37 -36.98
N GLU A 108 -6.99 -34.34 -36.64
CA GLU A 108 -8.18 -34.09 -35.81
C GLU A 108 -7.84 -34.07 -34.31
N PRO A 109 -8.46 -33.18 -33.50
CA PRO A 109 -8.21 -33.14 -32.06
C PRO A 109 -8.48 -34.48 -31.34
N SER A 110 -9.40 -35.29 -31.86
CA SER A 110 -9.67 -36.64 -31.34
C SER A 110 -8.54 -37.63 -31.61
N GLU A 111 -7.80 -37.47 -32.70
CA GLU A 111 -6.65 -38.31 -33.06
C GLU A 111 -5.47 -38.05 -32.13
N VAL A 112 -5.20 -36.76 -31.85
CA VAL A 112 -4.22 -36.35 -30.82
C VAL A 112 -4.64 -36.84 -29.44
N ARG A 113 -5.92 -36.65 -29.07
CA ARG A 113 -6.43 -37.01 -27.74
C ARG A 113 -6.37 -38.51 -27.47
N LYS A 114 -6.84 -39.31 -28.43
CA LYS A 114 -6.95 -40.77 -28.28
C LYS A 114 -5.69 -41.49 -28.76
N GLN A 115 -4.70 -40.76 -29.27
CA GLN A 115 -3.45 -41.31 -29.83
C GLN A 115 -3.75 -42.37 -30.89
N MET A 116 -4.59 -42.00 -31.86
CA MET A 116 -5.05 -42.89 -32.93
C MET A 116 -4.57 -42.40 -34.30
N ARG A 117 -4.64 -43.29 -35.31
CA ARG A 117 -4.27 -42.99 -36.71
C ARG A 117 -2.81 -42.50 -36.80
N SER A 118 -2.51 -41.65 -37.77
CA SER A 118 -1.15 -41.14 -38.07
C SER A 118 -0.45 -40.56 -36.85
N PHE A 119 -1.17 -39.79 -36.01
CA PHE A 119 -0.60 -39.23 -34.78
C PHE A 119 -0.24 -40.31 -33.75
N GLY A 120 -1.08 -41.34 -33.62
CA GLY A 120 -0.81 -42.49 -32.74
C GLY A 120 0.39 -43.32 -33.20
N GLU A 121 0.50 -43.55 -34.51
CA GLU A 121 1.67 -44.23 -35.09
C GLU A 121 2.96 -43.44 -34.88
N ALA A 122 2.93 -42.11 -35.03
CA ALA A 122 4.07 -41.25 -34.76
C ALA A 122 4.51 -41.30 -33.29
N PHE A 123 3.55 -41.32 -32.36
CA PHE A 123 3.81 -41.47 -30.93
C PHE A 123 4.41 -42.85 -30.61
N PHE A 124 3.90 -43.92 -31.23
CA PHE A 124 4.42 -45.28 -31.06
C PHE A 124 5.85 -45.42 -31.57
N ARG A 125 6.21 -44.77 -32.69
CA ARG A 125 7.59 -44.74 -33.19
C ARG A 125 8.55 -44.10 -32.18
N TYR A 126 8.13 -42.99 -31.57
CA TYR A 126 8.89 -42.36 -30.49
C TYR A 126 9.07 -43.29 -29.29
N GLU A 127 8.01 -43.98 -28.83
CA GLU A 127 8.11 -44.93 -27.72
C GLU A 127 9.16 -46.03 -28.00
N ASN A 128 9.17 -46.58 -29.22
CA ASN A 128 10.14 -47.60 -29.61
C ASN A 128 11.58 -47.05 -29.72
N GLU A 129 11.77 -45.83 -30.21
CA GLU A 129 13.10 -45.19 -30.29
C GLU A 129 13.68 -44.94 -28.88
N VAL A 130 12.85 -44.50 -27.93
CA VAL A 130 13.25 -44.32 -26.52
C VAL A 130 13.54 -45.65 -25.83
N GLU A 131 12.81 -46.72 -26.17
CA GLU A 131 13.10 -48.06 -25.68
C GLU A 131 14.40 -48.64 -26.26
N ALA A 132 14.72 -48.33 -27.52
CA ALA A 132 15.93 -48.80 -28.20
C ALA A 132 17.21 -48.04 -27.78
N GLU A 133 17.13 -46.76 -27.39
CA GLU A 133 18.29 -45.93 -27.05
C GLU A 133 18.97 -46.29 -25.71
N GLY A 134 18.43 -47.20 -24.89
CA GLY A 134 19.13 -47.79 -23.74
C GLY A 134 19.61 -46.81 -22.66
N ASP A 135 19.16 -45.56 -22.67
CA ASP A 135 19.67 -44.53 -21.76
C ASP A 135 18.97 -44.58 -20.39
N HIS A 136 19.62 -45.28 -19.45
CA HIS A 136 19.16 -45.47 -18.07
C HIS A 136 19.03 -44.14 -17.30
N GLU A 137 19.78 -43.11 -17.69
CA GLU A 137 19.84 -41.81 -17.02
C GLU A 137 18.62 -40.95 -17.38
N ARG A 138 18.24 -40.94 -18.66
CA ARG A 138 16.99 -40.33 -19.17
C ARG A 138 15.73 -40.93 -18.53
N ARG A 139 15.72 -42.25 -18.32
CA ARG A 139 14.63 -42.95 -17.61
C ARG A 139 14.50 -42.53 -16.15
N MET A 140 15.61 -42.29 -15.44
CA MET A 140 15.58 -41.84 -14.04
C MET A 140 15.15 -40.38 -13.89
N GLU A 141 15.58 -39.50 -14.80
CA GLU A 141 15.21 -38.07 -14.79
C GLU A 141 13.70 -37.87 -14.97
N LEU A 142 13.08 -38.59 -15.93
CA LEU A 142 11.64 -38.56 -16.17
C LEU A 142 10.83 -39.20 -15.03
N ALA A 143 11.34 -40.30 -14.45
CA ALA A 143 10.70 -40.95 -13.30
C ALA A 143 10.74 -40.09 -12.02
N LYS A 144 11.81 -39.31 -11.80
CA LYS A 144 11.93 -38.39 -10.64
C LYS A 144 10.99 -37.19 -10.72
N ARG A 145 10.63 -36.73 -11.93
CA ARG A 145 9.66 -35.63 -12.12
C ARG A 145 8.20 -36.09 -12.03
N ALA A 146 7.96 -37.39 -12.06
CA ALA A 146 6.67 -38.01 -11.81
C ALA A 146 6.55 -38.38 -10.32
N GLU A 147 5.97 -37.52 -9.50
CA GLU A 147 5.65 -37.88 -8.11
C GLU A 147 4.71 -39.10 -8.07
N GLY A 148 5.23 -40.22 -7.56
CA GLY A 148 4.47 -41.42 -7.24
C GLY A 148 4.99 -42.69 -7.91
N ASN A 149 5.63 -43.55 -7.11
CA ASN A 149 6.12 -44.89 -7.50
C ASN A 149 5.13 -45.67 -8.37
N THR A 150 5.39 -45.81 -9.67
CA THR A 150 4.98 -46.96 -10.48
C THR A 150 5.75 -46.98 -11.80
N SER A 151 6.33 -48.13 -12.11
CA SER A 151 7.22 -48.39 -13.23
C SER A 151 6.50 -48.35 -14.58
N SER A 152 6.38 -47.19 -15.22
CA SER A 152 6.23 -47.06 -16.69
C SER A 152 6.40 -45.60 -17.13
N SER A 153 7.47 -45.29 -17.89
CA SER A 153 7.71 -43.97 -18.52
C SER A 153 6.51 -43.50 -19.36
N CYS A 154 5.75 -44.45 -19.94
CA CYS A 154 4.64 -44.20 -20.86
C CYS A 154 3.38 -43.57 -20.25
N ARG A 155 3.21 -43.56 -18.92
CA ARG A 155 1.99 -42.94 -18.31
C ARG A 155 2.08 -41.42 -18.23
N PHE A 156 3.27 -40.85 -18.07
CA PHE A 156 3.44 -39.40 -17.88
C PHE A 156 3.03 -38.60 -19.13
N GLU A 157 3.40 -39.09 -20.32
CA GLU A 157 3.06 -38.47 -21.61
C GLU A 157 1.58 -38.71 -22.00
N ARG A 158 0.99 -39.87 -21.67
CA ARG A 158 -0.47 -40.06 -21.74
C ARG A 158 -1.22 -39.08 -20.82
N HIS A 159 -0.64 -38.73 -19.68
CA HIS A 159 -1.21 -37.76 -18.74
C HIS A 159 -1.13 -36.32 -19.28
N VAL A 160 -0.04 -35.96 -19.96
CA VAL A 160 0.18 -34.69 -20.69
C VAL A 160 -0.92 -34.45 -21.74
N TYR A 161 -1.24 -35.46 -22.55
CA TYR A 161 -2.30 -35.36 -23.57
C TYR A 161 -3.72 -35.38 -22.98
N SER A 162 -3.97 -36.13 -21.90
CA SER A 162 -5.28 -36.05 -21.22
C SER A 162 -5.52 -34.68 -20.59
N ARG A 163 -4.46 -33.99 -20.14
CA ARG A 163 -4.52 -32.63 -19.55
C ARG A 163 -4.72 -31.53 -20.60
N PHE A 164 -4.32 -31.77 -21.84
CA PHE A 164 -4.57 -30.91 -23.00
C PHE A 164 -6.07 -30.70 -23.29
N TYR A 165 -6.93 -31.59 -22.81
CA TYR A 165 -8.40 -31.50 -22.89
C TYR A 165 -8.95 -30.19 -22.30
N THR A 166 -8.35 -29.68 -21.22
CA THR A 166 -8.78 -28.44 -20.56
C THR A 166 -8.52 -27.19 -21.42
N ILE A 167 -7.55 -27.26 -22.34
CA ILE A 167 -7.11 -26.15 -23.21
C ILE A 167 -7.88 -26.17 -24.55
N GLN A 168 -8.56 -27.27 -24.88
CA GLN A 168 -9.28 -27.49 -26.14
C GLN A 168 -10.45 -26.53 -26.38
N ALA A 169 -11.02 -25.92 -25.33
CA ALA A 169 -12.11 -24.94 -25.44
C ALA A 169 -11.75 -23.66 -26.24
N GLY A 170 -10.47 -23.48 -26.60
CA GLY A 170 -9.99 -22.38 -27.45
C GLY A 170 -9.11 -22.83 -28.63
N SER A 171 -9.19 -24.08 -29.07
CA SER A 171 -8.39 -24.60 -30.18
C SER A 171 -8.88 -24.19 -31.57
N LEU A 172 -7.97 -24.17 -32.54
CA LEU A 172 -8.29 -23.95 -33.96
C LEU A 172 -7.95 -25.20 -34.78
N SER A 173 -8.91 -25.71 -35.54
CA SER A 173 -8.70 -26.82 -36.49
C SER A 173 -8.87 -26.34 -37.93
N ASN A 174 -8.06 -26.90 -38.82
CA ASN A 174 -8.21 -26.75 -40.26
C ASN A 174 -8.75 -28.06 -40.84
N SER A 175 -10.08 -28.25 -40.82
CA SER A 175 -10.71 -29.42 -41.43
C SER A 175 -10.54 -29.36 -42.97
N TYR A 176 -9.86 -30.37 -43.54
CA TYR A 176 -9.64 -30.66 -44.96
C TYR A 176 -10.48 -29.81 -45.95
N LYS A 177 -9.95 -28.66 -46.39
CA LYS A 177 -10.44 -27.89 -47.56
C LYS A 177 -9.27 -27.18 -48.27
N PRO A 178 -9.33 -26.99 -49.61
CA PRO A 178 -8.17 -26.70 -50.46
C PRO A 178 -7.48 -25.36 -50.18
N ALA A 179 -6.26 -25.22 -50.72
CA ALA A 179 -5.23 -24.20 -50.45
C ALA A 179 -5.68 -22.72 -50.35
N GLN A 180 -6.84 -22.35 -50.88
CA GLN A 180 -7.39 -20.98 -50.89
C GLN A 180 -7.77 -20.43 -49.50
N HIS A 181 -7.83 -21.27 -48.45
CA HIS A 181 -8.22 -20.86 -47.09
C HIS A 181 -7.07 -20.75 -46.07
N LYS A 182 -5.83 -21.15 -46.41
CA LYS A 182 -4.69 -21.14 -45.46
C LYS A 182 -4.37 -19.72 -44.94
N SER A 183 -4.42 -18.71 -45.81
CA SER A 183 -4.19 -17.31 -45.43
C SER A 183 -5.26 -16.77 -44.47
N LYS A 184 -6.55 -17.06 -44.72
CA LYS A 184 -7.66 -16.70 -43.82
C LYS A 184 -7.55 -17.39 -42.46
N PHE A 185 -7.10 -18.64 -42.44
CA PHE A 185 -6.86 -19.38 -41.20
C PHE A 185 -5.68 -18.80 -40.40
N ILE A 186 -4.57 -18.46 -41.06
CA ILE A 186 -3.45 -17.75 -40.44
C ILE A 186 -3.91 -16.40 -39.87
N GLN A 187 -4.67 -15.61 -40.62
CA GLN A 187 -5.24 -14.35 -40.13
C GLN A 187 -6.16 -14.56 -38.92
N LYS A 188 -6.93 -15.66 -38.88
CA LYS A 188 -7.73 -16.05 -37.71
C LYS A 188 -6.84 -16.38 -36.51
N ILE A 189 -5.73 -17.11 -36.71
CA ILE A 189 -4.74 -17.39 -35.67
C ILE A 189 -4.12 -16.09 -35.16
N VAL A 190 -3.62 -15.22 -36.04
CA VAL A 190 -3.03 -13.92 -35.70
C VAL A 190 -4.03 -13.05 -34.94
N LYS A 191 -5.32 -13.07 -35.31
CA LYS A 191 -6.36 -12.36 -34.56
C LYS A 191 -6.59 -12.95 -33.17
N VAL A 192 -6.68 -14.28 -33.04
CA VAL A 192 -6.86 -14.95 -31.73
C VAL A 192 -5.65 -14.74 -30.83
N VAL A 193 -4.44 -14.84 -31.39
CA VAL A 193 -3.19 -14.49 -30.71
C VAL A 193 -3.21 -13.03 -30.33
N GLY A 194 -3.62 -12.15 -31.25
CA GLY A 194 -3.80 -10.74 -30.99
C GLY A 194 -4.77 -10.47 -29.85
N ASP A 195 -5.88 -11.20 -29.73
CA ASP A 195 -6.82 -11.04 -28.62
C ASP A 195 -6.31 -11.65 -27.30
N LYS A 196 -5.51 -12.72 -27.35
CA LYS A 196 -4.84 -13.34 -26.18
C LYS A 196 -3.62 -12.53 -25.70
N VAL A 197 -2.92 -11.89 -26.62
CA VAL A 197 -1.73 -11.04 -26.40
C VAL A 197 -2.14 -9.58 -26.22
N LYS A 198 -3.37 -9.19 -26.63
CA LYS A 198 -3.91 -7.83 -26.50
C LYS A 198 -3.83 -7.45 -25.04
N ARG A 199 -2.91 -6.52 -24.84
CA ARG A 199 -2.59 -5.88 -23.58
C ARG A 199 -3.90 -5.40 -22.97
N THR A 200 -4.18 -5.75 -21.72
CA THR A 200 -4.64 -4.67 -20.87
C THR A 200 -3.44 -3.73 -20.79
N ALA A 201 -3.51 -2.58 -21.47
CA ALA A 201 -2.42 -1.60 -21.54
C ALA A 201 -2.28 -0.86 -20.20
N LEU A 202 -2.11 -1.61 -19.11
CA LEU A 202 -1.81 -1.06 -17.80
C LEU A 202 -0.30 -0.96 -17.68
N ASN A 203 0.20 0.26 -17.61
CA ASN A 203 1.58 0.51 -17.25
C ASN A 203 1.77 0.17 -15.77
N VAL A 204 2.59 -0.84 -15.50
CA VAL A 204 2.95 -1.32 -14.16
C VAL A 204 4.35 -0.84 -13.83
N ALA A 205 4.60 -0.51 -12.57
CA ALA A 205 5.93 -0.10 -12.13
C ALA A 205 6.98 -1.18 -12.49
N PRO A 206 8.20 -0.79 -12.92
CA PRO A 206 9.23 -1.73 -13.37
C PRO A 206 9.71 -2.66 -12.25
N HIS A 207 9.67 -2.19 -11.00
CA HIS A 207 10.09 -2.95 -9.82
C HIS A 207 8.89 -3.13 -8.89
N LEU A 208 8.45 -4.39 -8.73
CA LEU A 208 7.27 -4.78 -7.96
C LEU A 208 7.67 -5.43 -6.64
N ILE A 209 8.13 -4.61 -5.71
CA ILE A 209 8.64 -5.04 -4.40
C ILE A 209 7.51 -4.96 -3.35
N GLY A 210 7.45 -5.96 -2.46
CA GLY A 210 6.47 -6.04 -1.37
C GLY A 210 5.01 -6.26 -1.78
N ILE A 211 4.75 -6.59 -3.06
CA ILE A 211 3.38 -6.81 -3.55
C ILE A 211 2.82 -8.15 -3.09
N ASP A 212 3.65 -9.18 -2.97
CA ASP A 212 3.20 -10.56 -2.72
C ASP A 212 2.43 -10.70 -1.40
N LEU A 213 2.85 -10.00 -0.35
CA LEU A 213 2.15 -10.02 0.94
C LEU A 213 0.71 -9.52 0.80
N HIS A 214 0.52 -8.44 0.05
CA HIS A 214 -0.78 -7.83 -0.16
C HIS A 214 -1.63 -8.56 -1.20
N ALA A 215 -0.99 -9.10 -2.24
CA ALA A 215 -1.69 -9.75 -3.34
C ALA A 215 -2.13 -11.17 -2.99
N ARG A 216 -1.39 -11.93 -2.15
CA ARG A 216 -1.68 -13.35 -1.86
C ARG A 216 -3.13 -13.61 -1.43
N ASN A 217 -3.61 -12.88 -0.43
CA ASN A 217 -4.96 -13.07 0.10
C ASN A 217 -6.04 -12.67 -0.91
N ILE A 218 -5.81 -11.59 -1.65
CA ILE A 218 -6.76 -11.09 -2.64
C ILE A 218 -6.75 -11.98 -3.89
N ASN A 219 -5.59 -12.54 -4.28
CA ASN A 219 -5.47 -13.51 -5.37
C ASN A 219 -6.19 -14.81 -5.06
N SER A 220 -6.02 -15.35 -3.85
CA SER A 220 -6.76 -16.53 -3.40
C SER A 220 -8.27 -16.26 -3.44
N TRP A 221 -8.71 -15.11 -2.92
CA TRP A 221 -10.10 -14.67 -3.04
C TRP A 221 -10.54 -14.56 -4.50
N LEU A 222 -9.77 -13.97 -5.40
CA LEU A 222 -10.17 -13.83 -6.81
C LEU A 222 -10.40 -15.19 -7.52
N GLN A 223 -9.81 -16.27 -7.00
CA GLN A 223 -9.81 -17.62 -7.57
C GLN A 223 -10.67 -18.64 -6.82
N ASP A 224 -11.27 -18.27 -5.67
CA ASP A 224 -11.99 -19.18 -4.75
C ASP A 224 -13.24 -19.90 -5.33
N GLY A 225 -13.60 -19.64 -6.58
CA GLY A 225 -14.76 -20.26 -7.24
C GLY A 225 -16.12 -19.82 -6.70
N SER A 226 -16.16 -18.85 -5.77
CA SER A 226 -17.39 -18.37 -5.15
C SER A 226 -18.40 -17.86 -6.19
N ASN A 227 -19.67 -18.15 -5.92
CA ASN A 227 -20.81 -17.66 -6.66
C ASN A 227 -21.47 -16.45 -5.99
N ASP A 228 -20.95 -15.97 -4.87
CA ASP A 228 -21.45 -14.74 -4.25
C ASP A 228 -20.89 -13.50 -4.95
N VAL A 229 -21.60 -12.39 -4.83
CA VAL A 229 -21.10 -11.07 -5.22
C VAL A 229 -20.18 -10.58 -4.11
N GLU A 230 -18.93 -10.28 -4.44
CA GLU A 230 -17.95 -9.91 -3.43
C GLU A 230 -17.18 -8.65 -3.83
N ILE A 231 -16.97 -7.77 -2.85
CA ILE A 231 -16.33 -6.46 -3.02
C ILE A 231 -15.17 -6.37 -2.03
N VAL A 232 -13.99 -6.00 -2.54
CA VAL A 232 -12.79 -5.73 -1.74
C VAL A 232 -12.37 -4.27 -1.94
N ALA A 233 -12.24 -3.54 -0.84
CA ALA A 233 -11.70 -2.18 -0.83
C ALA A 233 -10.24 -2.20 -0.35
N ILE A 234 -9.31 -1.85 -1.23
CA ILE A 234 -7.89 -1.66 -0.92
C ILE A 234 -7.69 -0.22 -0.43
N CYS A 235 -7.36 -0.04 0.85
CA CYS A 235 -7.35 1.26 1.52
C CYS A 235 -5.98 1.61 2.12
N GLY A 236 -5.65 2.90 2.21
CA GLY A 236 -4.39 3.41 2.77
C GLY A 236 -4.03 4.81 2.30
N ILE A 237 -2.93 5.34 2.86
CA ILE A 237 -2.46 6.71 2.56
C ILE A 237 -2.09 6.90 1.08
N GLY A 238 -2.04 8.16 0.65
CA GLY A 238 -1.54 8.52 -0.68
C GLY A 238 -0.12 7.96 -0.91
N GLY A 239 0.15 7.44 -2.10
CA GLY A 239 1.49 6.94 -2.45
C GLY A 239 1.92 5.60 -1.86
N ILE A 240 1.06 4.91 -1.09
CA ILE A 240 1.38 3.60 -0.47
C ILE A 240 1.40 2.41 -1.44
N GLY A 241 0.94 2.58 -2.69
CA GLY A 241 0.96 1.51 -3.71
C GLY A 241 -0.37 0.81 -4.01
N LYS A 242 -1.52 1.32 -3.54
CA LYS A 242 -2.85 0.74 -3.79
C LYS A 242 -3.13 0.46 -5.28
N THR A 243 -2.93 1.46 -6.14
CA THR A 243 -3.09 1.35 -7.60
C THR A 243 -2.17 0.30 -8.19
N THR A 244 -0.92 0.21 -7.71
CA THR A 244 0.05 -0.80 -8.16
C THR A 244 -0.42 -2.21 -7.83
N ILE A 245 -0.92 -2.42 -6.61
CA ILE A 245 -1.50 -3.71 -6.18
C ILE A 245 -2.71 -4.05 -7.04
N ALA A 246 -3.64 -3.11 -7.26
CA ALA A 246 -4.84 -3.34 -8.06
C ALA A 246 -4.50 -3.67 -9.53
N LYS A 247 -3.54 -2.96 -10.13
CA LYS A 247 -3.03 -3.28 -11.48
C LYS A 247 -2.41 -4.67 -11.54
N TYR A 248 -1.58 -5.02 -10.55
CA TYR A 248 -0.96 -6.34 -10.46
C TYR A 248 -2.03 -7.45 -10.40
N LEU A 249 -3.01 -7.33 -9.50
CA LEU A 249 -4.12 -8.29 -9.37
C LEU A 249 -4.93 -8.42 -10.66
N TYR A 250 -5.22 -7.29 -11.32
CA TYR A 250 -5.98 -7.28 -12.57
C TYR A 250 -5.26 -8.01 -13.71
N ILE A 251 -3.94 -7.85 -13.80
CA ILE A 251 -3.12 -8.46 -14.86
C ILE A 251 -2.95 -9.96 -14.64
N GLN A 252 -2.82 -10.40 -13.39
CA GLN A 252 -2.67 -11.83 -13.06
C GLN A 252 -3.89 -12.66 -13.47
N ILE A 253 -5.07 -12.03 -13.57
CA ILE A 253 -6.33 -12.74 -13.86
C ILE A 253 -6.67 -12.65 -15.34
N GLN A 254 -6.22 -13.65 -16.10
CA GLN A 254 -6.54 -13.81 -17.52
C GLN A 254 -7.80 -14.67 -17.77
N LEU A 255 -8.28 -15.41 -16.76
CA LEU A 255 -9.36 -16.40 -16.92
C LEU A 255 -10.78 -15.79 -16.98
N ARG A 256 -10.98 -14.56 -16.52
CA ARG A 256 -12.30 -13.90 -16.57
C ARG A 256 -12.51 -13.20 -17.90
N LYS A 257 -13.56 -13.64 -18.62
CA LYS A 257 -13.89 -13.18 -19.98
C LYS A 257 -14.37 -11.72 -20.06
N ILE A 258 -14.93 -11.18 -18.98
CA ILE A 258 -15.49 -9.82 -18.93
C ILE A 258 -14.85 -9.10 -17.74
N ARG A 259 -14.01 -8.11 -18.06
CA ARG A 259 -13.22 -7.37 -17.08
C ARG A 259 -13.09 -5.91 -17.50
N SER A 260 -13.06 -5.01 -16.53
CA SER A 260 -12.82 -3.59 -16.74
C SER A 260 -11.92 -3.02 -15.66
N PHE A 261 -10.97 -2.17 -16.06
CA PHE A 261 -10.13 -1.40 -15.16
C PHE A 261 -10.38 0.08 -15.44
N ILE A 262 -11.02 0.76 -14.49
CA ILE A 262 -11.31 2.18 -14.55
C ILE A 262 -10.28 2.90 -13.70
N ALA A 263 -9.41 3.66 -14.36
CA ALA A 263 -8.30 4.36 -13.71
C ALA A 263 -8.71 5.75 -13.22
N SER A 264 -8.09 6.22 -12.14
CA SER A 264 -8.17 7.62 -11.67
C SER A 264 -9.59 8.17 -11.54
N VAL A 265 -10.52 7.39 -10.97
CA VAL A 265 -11.96 7.73 -10.89
C VAL A 265 -12.18 9.11 -10.28
N ARG A 266 -11.51 9.44 -9.16
CA ARG A 266 -11.61 10.75 -8.51
C ARG A 266 -11.27 11.89 -9.46
N GLU A 267 -10.06 11.86 -10.03
CA GLU A 267 -9.56 12.92 -10.92
C GLU A 267 -10.43 13.08 -12.16
N VAL A 268 -10.78 11.98 -12.83
CA VAL A 268 -11.60 12.03 -14.04
C VAL A 268 -13.02 12.51 -13.75
N SER A 269 -13.60 12.13 -12.60
CA SER A 269 -14.96 12.55 -12.24
C SER A 269 -15.11 14.04 -11.97
N GLU A 270 -14.00 14.74 -11.65
CA GLU A 270 -13.98 16.19 -11.43
C GLU A 270 -13.97 16.98 -12.75
N GLU A 271 -13.67 16.34 -13.89
CA GLU A 271 -13.74 16.98 -15.21
C GLU A 271 -15.19 17.11 -15.73
N PRO A 272 -15.47 18.11 -16.60
CA PRO A 272 -16.77 18.22 -17.27
C PRO A 272 -17.12 16.92 -18.01
N ASP A 273 -18.33 16.39 -17.77
CA ASP A 273 -18.80 15.09 -18.29
C ASP A 273 -17.92 13.87 -17.94
N GLY A 274 -17.03 14.00 -16.95
CA GLY A 274 -16.09 12.97 -16.55
C GLY A 274 -16.76 11.67 -16.10
N LEU A 275 -17.84 11.75 -15.31
CA LEU A 275 -18.63 10.58 -14.92
C LEU A 275 -19.24 9.87 -16.14
N ILE A 276 -19.74 10.60 -17.13
CA ILE A 276 -20.31 10.02 -18.36
C ILE A 276 -19.20 9.29 -19.14
N TRP A 277 -17.99 9.86 -19.19
CA TRP A 277 -16.84 9.22 -19.82
C TRP A 277 -16.49 7.89 -19.13
N LEU A 278 -16.43 7.88 -17.79
CA LEU A 278 -16.16 6.66 -17.01
C LEU A 278 -17.24 5.59 -17.27
N GLN A 279 -18.51 5.98 -17.30
CA GLN A 279 -19.62 5.07 -17.60
C GLN A 279 -19.52 4.47 -19.01
N ARG A 280 -19.17 5.29 -20.02
CA ARG A 280 -18.94 4.82 -21.40
C ARG A 280 -17.78 3.84 -21.47
N GLN A 281 -16.69 4.09 -20.74
CA GLN A 281 -15.55 3.17 -20.67
C GLN A 281 -15.97 1.82 -20.07
N LEU A 282 -16.64 1.84 -18.91
CA LEU A 282 -17.09 0.63 -18.23
C LEU A 282 -18.03 -0.21 -19.11
N LEU A 283 -19.01 0.43 -19.76
CA LEU A 283 -19.92 -0.25 -20.69
C LEU A 283 -19.19 -0.81 -21.90
N SER A 284 -18.27 -0.05 -22.49
CA SER A 284 -17.46 -0.52 -23.61
C SER A 284 -16.68 -1.78 -23.23
N ASP A 285 -16.04 -1.81 -22.06
CA ASP A 285 -15.29 -2.97 -21.59
C ASP A 285 -16.19 -4.20 -21.35
N ILE A 286 -17.37 -3.99 -20.72
CA ILE A 286 -18.32 -5.07 -20.43
C ILE A 286 -18.96 -5.62 -21.72
N LEU A 287 -19.29 -4.74 -22.67
CA LEU A 287 -19.97 -5.07 -23.92
C LEU A 287 -19.00 -5.39 -25.07
N LYS A 288 -17.69 -5.53 -24.77
CA LYS A 288 -16.62 -5.90 -25.72
C LYS A 288 -16.45 -4.92 -26.88
N GLY A 289 -16.43 -3.63 -26.58
CA GLY A 289 -16.15 -2.54 -27.52
C GLY A 289 -17.37 -2.00 -28.27
N LYS A 290 -18.59 -2.41 -27.91
CA LYS A 290 -19.80 -1.77 -28.43
C LYS A 290 -19.91 -0.36 -27.84
N LYS A 291 -19.97 0.64 -28.73
CA LYS A 291 -20.19 2.03 -28.33
C LYS A 291 -21.66 2.23 -28.02
N GLU A 292 -21.94 2.68 -26.80
CA GLU A 292 -23.27 3.08 -26.35
C GLU A 292 -23.36 4.61 -26.30
N ASN A 293 -24.47 5.15 -26.78
CA ASN A 293 -24.77 6.58 -26.61
C ASN A 293 -25.30 6.81 -25.20
N ILE A 294 -24.62 7.66 -24.44
CA ILE A 294 -25.00 8.10 -23.09
C ILE A 294 -24.97 9.63 -23.10
N PHE A 295 -26.08 10.28 -22.81
CA PHE A 295 -26.18 11.75 -22.84
C PHE A 295 -26.16 12.38 -21.44
N ASN A 296 -26.41 11.59 -20.39
CA ASN A 296 -26.34 12.02 -19.00
C ASN A 296 -26.03 10.83 -18.07
N VAL A 297 -25.72 11.11 -16.81
CA VAL A 297 -25.29 10.11 -15.81
C VAL A 297 -26.39 9.09 -15.52
N ASP A 298 -27.66 9.51 -15.42
CA ASP A 298 -28.79 8.62 -15.11
C ASP A 298 -29.03 7.56 -16.18
N GLN A 299 -28.93 7.96 -17.46
CA GLN A 299 -28.99 7.02 -18.58
C GLN A 299 -27.84 6.01 -18.51
N GLY A 300 -26.64 6.46 -18.15
CA GLY A 300 -25.49 5.58 -17.98
C GLY A 300 -25.70 4.57 -16.85
N ILE A 301 -26.24 5.01 -15.72
CA ILE A 301 -26.60 4.16 -14.57
C ILE A 301 -27.51 3.01 -15.00
N VAL A 302 -28.63 3.31 -15.68
CA VAL A 302 -29.60 2.29 -16.11
C VAL A 302 -28.95 1.28 -17.05
N LYS A 303 -28.19 1.75 -18.04
CA LYS A 303 -27.51 0.87 -19.00
C LYS A 303 -26.43 -0.01 -18.35
N ILE A 304 -25.68 0.54 -17.40
CA ILE A 304 -24.67 -0.22 -16.66
C ILE A 304 -25.33 -1.32 -15.82
N LYS A 305 -26.41 -0.98 -15.11
CA LYS A 305 -27.19 -1.96 -14.34
C LYS A 305 -27.64 -3.12 -15.23
N GLU A 306 -28.27 -2.83 -16.36
CA GLU A 306 -28.68 -3.86 -17.33
C GLU A 306 -27.50 -4.69 -17.86
N ALA A 307 -26.33 -4.08 -18.05
CA ALA A 307 -25.15 -4.79 -18.51
C ALA A 307 -24.58 -5.77 -17.44
N LEU A 308 -24.59 -5.36 -16.17
CA LEU A 308 -24.03 -6.10 -15.05
C LEU A 308 -24.95 -7.23 -14.53
N CYS A 309 -26.27 -7.02 -14.53
CA CYS A 309 -27.24 -7.96 -13.92
C CYS A 309 -27.27 -9.36 -14.55
N TYR A 310 -26.67 -9.56 -15.74
CA TYR A 310 -26.70 -10.85 -16.45
C TYR A 310 -25.31 -11.42 -16.73
N ARG A 311 -24.25 -10.84 -16.17
CA ARG A 311 -22.87 -11.17 -16.55
C ARG A 311 -21.96 -11.24 -15.32
N LYS A 312 -21.24 -12.36 -15.17
CA LYS A 312 -20.15 -12.48 -14.19
C LYS A 312 -18.97 -11.61 -14.62
N VAL A 313 -18.69 -10.55 -13.86
CA VAL A 313 -17.64 -9.56 -14.20
C VAL A 313 -16.50 -9.49 -13.19
N LEU A 314 -15.37 -8.93 -13.61
CA LEU A 314 -14.33 -8.38 -12.74
C LEU A 314 -14.18 -6.89 -13.00
N VAL A 315 -14.53 -6.05 -12.04
CA VAL A 315 -14.40 -4.59 -12.18
C VAL A 315 -13.39 -4.08 -11.16
N VAL A 316 -12.45 -3.25 -11.62
CA VAL A 316 -11.52 -2.52 -10.76
C VAL A 316 -11.77 -1.03 -10.91
N LEU A 317 -12.10 -0.38 -9.80
CA LEU A 317 -12.27 1.08 -9.73
C LEU A 317 -11.11 1.66 -8.93
N ASP A 318 -10.23 2.41 -9.59
CA ASP A 318 -9.02 2.96 -8.99
C ASP A 318 -9.17 4.43 -8.58
N ASP A 319 -8.66 4.78 -7.39
CA ASP A 319 -8.68 6.09 -6.74
C ASP A 319 -10.11 6.65 -6.60
N VAL A 320 -11.01 5.89 -5.99
CA VAL A 320 -12.37 6.35 -5.66
C VAL A 320 -12.35 7.14 -4.34
N ASP A 321 -12.99 8.30 -4.32
CA ASP A 321 -13.05 9.19 -3.15
C ASP A 321 -14.48 9.56 -2.72
N GLN A 322 -15.52 9.32 -3.49
CA GLN A 322 -16.88 9.64 -3.05
C GLN A 322 -17.88 8.53 -3.38
N VAL A 323 -18.96 8.45 -2.60
CA VAL A 323 -20.03 7.46 -2.78
C VAL A 323 -20.74 7.69 -4.12
N ASP A 324 -20.97 8.95 -4.50
CA ASP A 324 -21.63 9.30 -5.76
C ASP A 324 -20.88 8.75 -7.00
N GLN A 325 -19.55 8.66 -6.92
CA GLN A 325 -18.72 8.03 -7.98
C GLN A 325 -19.00 6.53 -8.09
N LEU A 326 -19.24 5.85 -6.97
CA LEU A 326 -19.61 4.43 -6.94
C LEU A 326 -21.04 4.21 -7.39
N ASP A 327 -21.97 5.03 -6.91
CA ASP A 327 -23.39 4.95 -7.25
C ASP A 327 -23.60 5.16 -8.77
N ALA A 328 -22.85 6.09 -9.36
CA ALA A 328 -22.86 6.32 -10.81
C ALA A 328 -22.30 5.14 -11.64
N MET A 329 -21.45 4.29 -11.06
CA MET A 329 -20.67 3.28 -11.80
C MET A 329 -21.11 1.84 -11.53
N LEU A 330 -21.56 1.51 -10.32
CA LEU A 330 -21.91 0.15 -9.93
C LEU A 330 -23.22 0.05 -9.16
N GLY A 331 -23.72 1.14 -8.56
CA GLY A 331 -24.97 1.17 -7.76
C GLY A 331 -25.07 0.14 -6.63
N MET A 332 -23.97 -0.58 -6.40
CA MET A 332 -23.67 -1.60 -5.40
C MET A 332 -24.31 -2.98 -5.65
N ARG A 333 -24.36 -3.80 -4.58
CA ARG A 333 -24.33 -5.28 -4.64
C ARG A 333 -25.48 -5.89 -5.46
N ASP A 334 -26.65 -5.25 -5.47
CA ASP A 334 -27.86 -5.72 -6.14
C ASP A 334 -27.79 -5.67 -7.67
N TRP A 335 -26.87 -4.88 -8.24
CA TRP A 335 -26.70 -4.80 -9.69
C TRP A 335 -25.83 -5.93 -10.24
N LEU A 336 -25.05 -6.59 -9.39
CA LEU A 336 -24.02 -7.51 -9.79
C LEU A 336 -24.55 -8.94 -9.90
N TYR A 337 -24.27 -9.60 -11.01
CA TYR A 337 -24.58 -11.00 -11.18
C TYR A 337 -23.76 -11.88 -10.21
N PRO A 338 -24.34 -12.96 -9.64
CA PRO A 338 -23.64 -13.92 -8.78
C PRO A 338 -22.24 -14.34 -9.31
N GLY A 339 -21.22 -14.26 -8.44
CA GLY A 339 -19.82 -14.56 -8.71
C GLY A 339 -19.01 -13.38 -9.26
N SER A 340 -19.65 -12.23 -9.49
CA SER A 340 -18.96 -10.99 -9.84
C SER A 340 -18.06 -10.55 -8.69
N LYS A 341 -16.85 -10.08 -9.04
CA LYS A 341 -15.88 -9.59 -8.06
C LYS A 341 -15.51 -8.15 -8.39
N VAL A 342 -15.49 -7.29 -7.39
CA VAL A 342 -15.16 -5.88 -7.53
C VAL A 342 -13.99 -5.53 -6.62
N ILE A 343 -13.01 -4.81 -7.16
CA ILE A 343 -11.90 -4.24 -6.40
C ILE A 343 -12.02 -2.72 -6.47
N ILE A 344 -11.99 -2.06 -5.31
CA ILE A 344 -11.99 -0.60 -5.22
C ILE A 344 -10.68 -0.19 -4.56
N THR A 345 -9.93 0.75 -5.14
CA THR A 345 -8.84 1.42 -4.40
C THR A 345 -9.32 2.77 -3.89
N THR A 346 -9.06 3.07 -2.63
CA THR A 346 -9.54 4.30 -2.00
C THR A 346 -8.60 4.77 -0.89
N ARG A 347 -8.75 6.04 -0.50
CA ARG A 347 -8.07 6.62 0.67
C ARG A 347 -9.00 6.71 1.88
N GLN A 348 -10.24 6.23 1.75
CA GLN A 348 -11.27 6.24 2.79
C GLN A 348 -11.58 4.82 3.25
N LYS A 349 -11.58 4.59 4.57
CA LYS A 349 -11.86 3.25 5.12
C LYS A 349 -13.34 2.90 5.04
N GLN A 350 -14.19 3.87 5.26
CA GLN A 350 -15.65 3.76 5.31
C GLN A 350 -16.30 4.47 4.13
N LEU A 351 -15.74 4.26 2.94
CA LEU A 351 -16.34 4.76 1.71
C LEU A 351 -17.72 4.14 1.44
N LEU A 352 -17.92 2.88 1.79
CA LEU A 352 -19.18 2.17 1.57
C LEU A 352 -20.02 2.13 2.84
N LYS A 353 -21.35 2.11 2.68
CA LYS A 353 -22.31 2.11 3.80
C LYS A 353 -22.13 0.86 4.67
N ALA A 354 -22.38 0.98 5.98
CA ALA A 354 -22.28 -0.14 6.92
C ALA A 354 -23.22 -1.33 6.61
N SER A 355 -24.27 -1.11 5.81
CA SER A 355 -25.18 -2.14 5.31
C SER A 355 -24.57 -3.00 4.20
N GLU A 356 -23.49 -2.54 3.58
CA GLU A 356 -22.81 -3.26 2.50
C GLU A 356 -21.79 -4.22 3.10
N VAL A 357 -21.89 -5.52 2.80
CA VAL A 357 -20.86 -6.48 3.20
C VAL A 357 -19.71 -6.39 2.19
N TYR A 358 -18.67 -5.65 2.54
CA TYR A 358 -17.42 -5.57 1.77
C TYR A 358 -16.20 -5.78 2.68
N LYS A 359 -15.11 -6.30 2.11
CA LYS A 359 -13.87 -6.56 2.84
C LYS A 359 -12.89 -5.42 2.64
N VAL A 360 -12.45 -4.80 3.73
CA VAL A 360 -11.38 -3.77 3.69
C VAL A 360 -10.02 -4.44 3.82
N HIS A 361 -9.14 -4.22 2.84
CA HIS A 361 -7.73 -4.60 2.89
C HIS A 361 -6.88 -3.34 3.12
N GLN A 362 -6.40 -3.17 4.35
CA GLN A 362 -5.51 -2.06 4.71
C GLN A 362 -4.09 -2.34 4.20
N VAL A 363 -3.58 -1.49 3.32
CA VAL A 363 -2.21 -1.56 2.83
C VAL A 363 -1.25 -1.06 3.91
N ILE A 364 -0.19 -1.81 4.14
CA ILE A 364 0.92 -1.44 5.04
C ILE A 364 2.11 -0.97 4.18
N GLY A 365 3.01 -0.20 4.78
CA GLY A 365 4.24 0.21 4.11
C GLY A 365 5.19 -0.97 3.90
N LEU A 366 6.16 -0.78 3.02
CA LEU A 366 7.26 -1.72 2.82
C LEU A 366 8.07 -1.87 4.10
N ASP A 367 8.58 -3.08 4.34
CA ASP A 367 9.54 -3.28 5.42
C ASP A 367 10.90 -2.63 5.11
N GLU A 368 11.85 -2.71 6.05
CA GLU A 368 13.17 -2.10 5.87
C GLU A 368 13.88 -2.68 4.64
N ILE A 369 13.89 -4.01 4.48
CA ILE A 369 14.60 -4.70 3.39
C ILE A 369 14.00 -4.32 2.04
N GLU A 370 12.67 -4.42 1.92
CA GLU A 370 11.91 -4.03 0.73
C GLU A 370 12.09 -2.55 0.40
N SER A 371 12.17 -1.68 1.41
CA SER A 371 12.41 -0.25 1.21
C SER A 371 13.81 0.04 0.69
N PHE A 372 14.82 -0.67 1.22
CA PHE A 372 16.20 -0.60 0.75
C PHE A 372 16.29 -1.02 -0.71
N GLU A 373 15.67 -2.14 -1.07
CA GLU A 373 15.67 -2.67 -2.42
C GLU A 373 15.00 -1.68 -3.39
N LEU A 374 13.79 -1.22 -3.06
CA LEU A 374 13.05 -0.31 -3.94
C LEU A 374 13.79 1.01 -4.14
N PHE A 375 14.33 1.59 -3.07
CA PHE A 375 15.11 2.82 -3.19
C PHE A 375 16.36 2.62 -4.05
N SER A 376 17.07 1.50 -3.87
CA SER A 376 18.31 1.20 -4.59
C SER A 376 18.07 1.10 -6.09
N TRP A 377 16.97 0.50 -6.53
CA TRP A 377 16.62 0.44 -7.95
C TRP A 377 16.48 1.82 -8.58
N TYR A 378 15.88 2.77 -7.88
CA TYR A 378 15.68 4.13 -8.39
C TYR A 378 16.93 5.02 -8.25
N ALA A 379 17.74 4.81 -7.21
CA ALA A 379 18.96 5.59 -6.99
C ALA A 379 20.14 5.09 -7.85
N PHE A 380 20.34 3.77 -7.91
CA PHE A 380 21.54 3.13 -8.43
C PHE A 380 21.29 2.23 -9.65
N GLY A 381 20.03 1.85 -9.91
CA GLY A 381 19.70 0.93 -11.01
C GLY A 381 19.96 -0.54 -10.71
N GLN A 382 20.14 -0.90 -9.43
CA GLN A 382 20.33 -2.26 -8.93
C GLN A 382 19.61 -2.42 -7.57
N ASP A 383 19.48 -3.63 -7.07
CA ASP A 383 18.73 -3.97 -5.85
C ASP A 383 19.46 -3.61 -4.53
N HIS A 384 20.71 -3.16 -4.60
CA HIS A 384 21.49 -2.76 -3.43
C HIS A 384 22.27 -1.44 -3.61
N PRO A 385 22.64 -0.75 -2.52
CA PRO A 385 23.50 0.43 -2.59
C PRO A 385 24.88 0.10 -3.14
N ILE A 386 25.48 1.05 -3.86
CA ILE A 386 26.90 1.03 -4.21
C ILE A 386 27.77 1.36 -2.97
N GLU A 387 29.02 0.91 -2.99
CA GLU A 387 29.96 1.09 -1.88
C GLU A 387 30.11 2.57 -1.49
N GLY A 388 30.15 2.85 -0.19
CA GLY A 388 30.18 4.21 0.36
C GLY A 388 28.81 4.89 0.53
N TYR A 389 27.73 4.40 -0.10
CA TYR A 389 26.40 5.02 -0.02
C TYR A 389 25.47 4.42 1.04
N MET A 390 25.90 3.36 1.74
CA MET A 390 25.07 2.60 2.68
C MET A 390 24.51 3.47 3.83
N GLY A 391 25.36 4.31 4.44
CA GLY A 391 24.94 5.19 5.54
C GLY A 391 23.87 6.20 5.11
N TYR A 392 24.05 6.83 3.95
CA TYR A 392 23.10 7.79 3.39
C TYR A 392 21.79 7.12 2.96
N THR A 393 21.87 5.93 2.34
CA THR A 393 20.70 5.13 1.97
C THR A 393 19.85 4.81 3.20
N ARG A 394 20.48 4.41 4.32
CA ARG A 394 19.79 4.15 5.57
C ARG A 394 19.04 5.36 6.12
N ARG A 395 19.64 6.56 6.03
CA ARG A 395 18.98 7.82 6.43
C ARG A 395 17.74 8.09 5.58
N VAL A 396 17.81 7.90 4.25
CA VAL A 396 16.66 8.08 3.35
C VAL A 396 15.56 7.05 3.64
N VAL A 397 15.90 5.78 3.76
CA VAL A 397 14.93 4.70 4.02
C VAL A 397 14.21 4.95 5.35
N TYR A 398 14.97 5.33 6.39
CA TYR A 398 14.41 5.71 7.69
C TYR A 398 13.43 6.89 7.57
N TYR A 399 13.81 7.94 6.83
CA TYR A 399 12.94 9.10 6.59
C TYR A 399 11.64 8.72 5.87
N CYS A 400 11.73 7.86 4.84
CA CYS A 400 10.62 7.38 4.03
C CYS A 400 9.67 6.47 4.80
N ASN A 401 10.19 5.71 5.78
CA ASN A 401 9.44 4.83 6.66
C ASN A 401 8.46 3.90 5.90
N GLY A 402 8.95 3.26 4.83
CA GLY A 402 8.18 2.27 4.06
C GLY A 402 7.20 2.85 3.04
N LEU A 403 7.19 4.16 2.79
CA LEU A 403 6.31 4.77 1.77
C LEU A 403 6.91 4.66 0.36
N PRO A 404 6.36 3.84 -0.57
CA PRO A 404 6.96 3.60 -1.89
C PRO A 404 7.14 4.87 -2.72
N LEU A 405 6.13 5.75 -2.74
CA LEU A 405 6.22 7.01 -3.49
C LEU A 405 7.41 7.87 -3.03
N ALA A 406 7.69 7.92 -1.73
CA ALA A 406 8.79 8.71 -1.20
C ALA A 406 10.14 8.12 -1.59
N LEU A 407 10.28 6.79 -1.49
CA LEU A 407 11.49 6.06 -1.89
C LEU A 407 11.80 6.28 -3.37
N GLN A 408 10.78 6.21 -4.25
CA GLN A 408 10.94 6.41 -5.68
C GLN A 408 11.34 7.85 -6.04
N VAL A 409 10.68 8.85 -5.44
CA VAL A 409 10.97 10.27 -5.72
C VAL A 409 12.36 10.64 -5.25
N LEU A 410 12.73 10.27 -4.01
CA LEU A 410 14.06 10.58 -3.48
C LEU A 410 15.15 9.78 -4.19
N GLY A 411 14.93 8.49 -4.47
CA GLY A 411 15.88 7.67 -5.24
C GLY A 411 16.16 8.28 -6.61
N SER A 412 15.11 8.63 -7.36
CA SER A 412 15.26 9.28 -8.67
C SER A 412 15.98 10.63 -8.58
N SER A 413 15.65 11.44 -7.56
CA SER A 413 16.26 12.76 -7.34
C SER A 413 17.74 12.66 -6.98
N LEU A 414 18.14 11.61 -6.25
CA LEU A 414 19.51 11.39 -5.81
C LEU A 414 20.36 10.58 -6.80
N SER A 415 19.73 9.99 -7.82
CA SER A 415 20.41 9.16 -8.81
C SER A 415 21.53 9.92 -9.52
N ARG A 416 22.67 9.23 -9.70
CA ARG A 416 23.88 9.73 -10.40
C ARG A 416 24.54 10.97 -9.77
N LYS A 417 24.20 11.32 -8.52
CA LYS A 417 24.84 12.41 -7.78
C LYS A 417 26.01 11.91 -6.93
N SER A 418 26.96 12.79 -6.63
CA SER A 418 28.10 12.49 -5.75
C SER A 418 27.69 12.49 -4.27
N ILE A 419 28.54 11.89 -3.43
CA ILE A 419 28.34 11.79 -1.98
C ILE A 419 28.14 13.16 -1.33
N ASP A 420 28.92 14.18 -1.71
CA ASP A 420 28.78 15.54 -1.14
C ASP A 420 27.40 16.15 -1.42
N VAL A 421 26.86 15.88 -2.62
CA VAL A 421 25.52 16.34 -3.00
C VAL A 421 24.44 15.54 -2.27
N TRP A 422 24.67 14.26 -1.98
CA TRP A 422 23.77 13.47 -1.15
C TRP A 422 23.68 14.02 0.27
N GLU A 423 24.83 14.32 0.90
CA GLU A 423 24.83 14.88 2.26
C GLU A 423 24.11 16.23 2.30
N SER A 424 24.43 17.14 1.38
CA SER A 424 23.73 18.43 1.27
C SER A 424 22.23 18.28 1.00
N ALA A 425 21.83 17.30 0.17
CA ALA A 425 20.43 17.03 -0.10
C ALA A 425 19.68 16.46 1.12
N LEU A 426 20.34 15.64 1.93
CA LEU A 426 19.79 15.09 3.17
C LEU A 426 19.64 16.17 4.25
N GLU A 427 20.65 17.03 4.42
CA GLU A 427 20.56 18.22 5.28
C GLU A 427 19.39 19.11 4.87
N LYS A 428 19.22 19.32 3.56
CA LYS A 428 18.07 20.08 3.03
C LYS A 428 16.75 19.37 3.31
N LEU A 429 16.68 18.04 3.16
CA LEU A 429 15.45 17.27 3.37
C LEU A 429 14.99 17.28 4.84
N GLU A 430 15.94 17.30 5.77
CA GLU A 430 15.66 17.45 7.21
C GLU A 430 15.10 18.84 7.55
N ALA A 431 15.47 19.87 6.78
CA ALA A 431 14.97 21.23 6.96
C ALA A 431 13.65 21.50 6.19
N ILE A 432 13.55 21.02 4.94
CA ILE A 432 12.48 21.30 3.99
C ILE A 432 12.09 20.00 3.29
N PRO A 433 10.89 19.45 3.59
CA PRO A 433 10.43 18.22 2.96
C PRO A 433 10.27 18.36 1.43
N GLU A 434 10.44 17.26 0.71
CA GLU A 434 10.39 17.24 -0.76
C GLU A 434 8.97 17.55 -1.30
N GLY A 435 8.83 18.65 -2.03
CA GLY A 435 7.54 19.21 -2.42
C GLY A 435 6.69 18.31 -3.32
N GLN A 436 7.31 17.48 -4.17
CA GLN A 436 6.56 16.53 -5.00
C GLN A 436 5.82 15.46 -4.19
N ILE A 437 6.45 14.98 -3.11
CA ILE A 437 5.86 13.99 -2.21
C ILE A 437 4.68 14.65 -1.48
N LEU A 438 4.92 15.84 -0.92
CA LEU A 438 3.90 16.58 -0.18
C LEU A 438 2.67 16.88 -1.02
N ARG A 439 2.82 17.32 -2.28
CA ARG A 439 1.68 17.61 -3.17
C ARG A 439 0.76 16.41 -3.35
N LYS A 440 1.31 15.20 -3.54
CA LYS A 440 0.51 13.98 -3.72
C LYS A 440 -0.21 13.53 -2.44
N LEU A 441 0.41 13.77 -1.28
CA LEU A 441 -0.19 13.48 0.02
C LEU A 441 -1.25 14.51 0.41
N LYS A 442 -1.04 15.78 0.05
CA LYS A 442 -1.90 16.92 0.37
C LYS A 442 -3.31 16.77 -0.19
N ILE A 443 -3.47 16.04 -1.28
CA ILE A 443 -4.78 15.68 -1.86
C ILE A 443 -5.77 15.17 -0.79
N SER A 444 -5.32 14.30 0.12
CA SER A 444 -6.19 13.76 1.18
C SER A 444 -6.53 14.75 2.29
N TYR A 445 -5.69 15.77 2.47
CA TYR A 445 -5.94 16.88 3.40
C TYR A 445 -6.88 17.91 2.77
N ASP A 446 -6.67 18.24 1.49
CA ASP A 446 -7.48 19.23 0.77
C ASP A 446 -8.94 18.76 0.63
N SER A 447 -9.17 17.44 0.54
CA SER A 447 -10.48 16.81 0.46
C SER A 447 -11.24 16.68 1.80
N LEU A 448 -10.67 17.15 2.91
CA LEU A 448 -11.39 17.24 4.19
C LEU A 448 -12.54 18.27 4.08
N GLN A 449 -13.72 17.88 4.56
CA GLN A 449 -14.98 18.60 4.28
C GLN A 449 -15.05 20.02 4.83
N ASN A 450 -14.38 20.30 5.95
CA ASN A 450 -14.47 21.59 6.61
C ASN A 450 -13.12 22.03 7.19
N ASP A 451 -13.03 23.34 7.47
CA ASP A 451 -11.83 23.94 8.05
C ASP A 451 -11.57 23.46 9.49
N HIS A 452 -12.58 22.95 10.20
CA HIS A 452 -12.39 22.38 11.53
C HIS A 452 -11.53 21.12 11.49
N ASP A 453 -11.81 20.18 10.59
CA ASP A 453 -11.04 18.95 10.42
C ASP A 453 -9.62 19.23 9.89
N LYS A 454 -9.50 20.21 9.00
CA LYS A 454 -8.20 20.70 8.52
C LYS A 454 -7.37 21.28 9.67
N ASN A 455 -7.94 22.17 10.46
CA ASN A 455 -7.26 22.74 11.63
C ASN A 455 -6.92 21.67 12.67
N LEU A 456 -7.85 20.74 12.92
CA LEU A 456 -7.64 19.61 13.82
C LEU A 456 -6.45 18.74 13.37
N PHE A 457 -6.36 18.45 12.07
CA PHE A 457 -5.22 17.73 11.50
C PHE A 457 -3.90 18.47 11.77
N LEU A 458 -3.85 19.78 11.52
CA LEU A 458 -2.66 20.59 11.75
C LEU A 458 -2.27 20.64 13.24
N ASP A 459 -3.25 20.77 14.14
CA ASP A 459 -2.99 20.73 15.58
C ASP A 459 -2.41 19.39 16.02
N ILE A 460 -2.97 18.28 15.52
CA ILE A 460 -2.46 16.95 15.83
C ILE A 460 -1.04 16.79 15.27
N ALA A 461 -0.79 17.15 14.01
CA ALA A 461 0.52 17.04 13.37
C ALA A 461 1.61 17.85 14.11
N CYS A 462 1.27 19.05 14.58
CA CYS A 462 2.19 19.92 15.30
C CYS A 462 2.40 19.48 16.76
N PHE A 463 1.35 19.08 17.48
CA PHE A 463 1.38 19.01 18.94
C PHE A 463 0.96 17.67 19.57
N PHE A 464 0.09 16.89 18.91
CA PHE A 464 -0.57 15.74 19.54
C PHE A 464 -0.19 14.36 19.00
N VAL A 465 0.68 14.25 17.99
CA VAL A 465 1.27 12.95 17.62
C VAL A 465 2.00 12.33 18.83
N GLY A 466 1.69 11.07 19.13
CA GLY A 466 2.21 10.32 20.28
C GLY A 466 1.48 10.59 21.60
N LYS A 467 0.41 11.40 21.61
CA LYS A 467 -0.41 11.66 22.80
C LYS A 467 -1.61 10.73 22.85
N ASP A 468 -2.12 10.48 24.06
CA ASP A 468 -3.34 9.70 24.27
C ASP A 468 -4.55 10.36 23.58
N LYS A 469 -5.38 9.54 22.92
CA LYS A 469 -6.52 9.98 22.10
C LYS A 469 -7.57 10.69 22.95
N ASP A 470 -8.01 10.10 24.05
CA ASP A 470 -9.12 10.62 24.85
C ASP A 470 -8.73 11.93 25.55
N TRP A 471 -7.48 12.00 26.01
CA TRP A 471 -6.88 13.23 26.51
C TRP A 471 -6.81 14.33 25.43
N THR A 472 -6.37 13.97 24.22
CA THR A 472 -6.31 14.90 23.09
C THR A 472 -7.69 15.42 22.73
N SER A 473 -8.69 14.54 22.64
CA SER A 473 -10.07 14.92 22.34
C SER A 473 -10.60 15.93 23.36
N THR A 474 -10.49 15.63 24.66
CA THR A 474 -10.95 16.52 25.74
C THR A 474 -10.29 17.90 25.66
N THR A 475 -8.99 17.93 25.34
CA THR A 475 -8.20 19.17 25.27
C THR A 475 -8.65 20.03 24.10
N LEU A 476 -8.83 19.43 22.93
CA LEU A 476 -9.23 20.14 21.72
C LEU A 476 -10.71 20.54 21.78
N ASP A 477 -11.58 19.72 22.36
CA ASP A 477 -12.99 20.09 22.62
C ASP A 477 -13.08 21.33 23.53
N GLY A 478 -12.22 21.41 24.55
CA GLY A 478 -12.09 22.60 25.40
C GLY A 478 -11.60 23.86 24.66
N CYS A 479 -11.00 23.69 23.48
CA CYS A 479 -10.60 24.77 22.57
C CYS A 479 -11.65 25.09 21.50
N GLY A 480 -12.85 24.50 21.58
CA GLY A 480 -13.94 24.71 20.62
C GLY A 480 -13.84 23.84 19.36
N PHE A 481 -13.02 22.78 19.39
CA PHE A 481 -13.04 21.77 18.33
C PHE A 481 -14.13 20.73 18.60
N PHE A 482 -14.51 19.97 17.56
CA PHE A 482 -15.33 18.77 17.69
C PHE A 482 -14.42 17.54 17.50
N ALA A 483 -13.46 17.37 18.41
CA ALA A 483 -12.31 16.50 18.24
C ALA A 483 -12.68 15.02 18.12
N LYS A 484 -13.76 14.56 18.76
CA LYS A 484 -14.19 13.16 18.66
C LYS A 484 -14.61 12.77 17.23
N ILE A 485 -15.44 13.59 16.58
CA ILE A 485 -15.87 13.37 15.19
C ILE A 485 -14.72 13.66 14.23
N GLY A 486 -13.97 14.74 14.44
CA GLY A 486 -12.87 15.08 13.55
C GLY A 486 -11.73 14.04 13.57
N ILE A 487 -11.37 13.48 14.73
CA ILE A 487 -10.39 12.37 14.82
C ILE A 487 -10.90 11.15 14.05
N HIS A 488 -12.20 10.85 14.12
CA HIS A 488 -12.80 9.78 13.35
C HIS A 488 -12.66 10.03 11.84
N ASN A 489 -12.99 11.24 11.38
CA ASN A 489 -12.85 11.65 9.97
C ASN A 489 -11.40 11.54 9.47
N LEU A 490 -10.41 11.92 10.30
CA LEU A 490 -8.99 11.79 9.96
C LEU A 490 -8.53 10.32 9.89
N ILE A 491 -9.06 9.45 10.76
CA ILE A 491 -8.77 8.01 10.71
C ILE A 491 -9.38 7.38 9.47
N ASP A 492 -10.60 7.80 9.12
CA ASP A 492 -11.29 7.32 7.93
C ASP A 492 -10.52 7.65 6.66
N ARG A 493 -10.00 8.89 6.55
CA ARG A 493 -9.13 9.36 5.47
C ARG A 493 -7.70 8.79 5.49
N CYS A 494 -7.42 7.83 6.38
CA CYS A 494 -6.10 7.24 6.61
C CYS A 494 -4.99 8.22 7.03
N LEU A 495 -5.32 9.48 7.34
CA LEU A 495 -4.35 10.51 7.74
C LEU A 495 -3.86 10.31 9.18
N LEU A 496 -4.66 9.62 10.00
CA LEU A 496 -4.41 9.35 11.41
C LEU A 496 -4.67 7.87 11.72
N ARG A 497 -3.95 7.32 12.69
CA ARG A 497 -4.26 6.01 13.29
C ARG A 497 -4.15 6.11 14.80
N VAL A 498 -4.86 5.24 15.50
CA VAL A 498 -4.74 5.10 16.96
C VAL A 498 -4.07 3.78 17.24
N ASN A 499 -3.01 3.81 18.05
CA ASN A 499 -2.38 2.60 18.51
C ASN A 499 -3.31 1.90 19.51
N GLN A 500 -3.68 0.66 19.23
CA GLN A 500 -4.66 -0.07 20.04
C GLN A 500 -4.11 -0.43 21.43
N TYR A 501 -2.78 -0.57 21.57
CA TYR A 501 -2.17 -1.00 22.83
C TYR A 501 -2.08 0.11 23.89
N ASP A 502 -1.86 1.36 23.48
CA ASP A 502 -1.63 2.48 24.40
C ASP A 502 -2.49 3.72 24.11
N ASN A 503 -3.50 3.58 23.25
CA ASN A 503 -4.46 4.61 22.86
C ASN A 503 -3.82 5.90 22.30
N LYS A 504 -2.57 5.84 21.81
CA LYS A 504 -1.89 7.02 21.29
C LYS A 504 -2.26 7.32 19.85
N LEU A 505 -2.39 8.61 19.56
CA LEU A 505 -2.50 9.16 18.21
C LEU A 505 -1.17 8.98 17.46
N MET A 506 -1.24 8.40 16.27
CA MET A 506 -0.09 8.12 15.43
C MET A 506 -0.34 8.65 14.02
N MET A 507 0.61 9.39 13.47
CA MET A 507 0.62 9.78 12.06
C MET A 507 1.82 9.13 11.37
N HIS A 508 1.71 8.88 10.07
CA HIS A 508 2.90 8.56 9.28
C HIS A 508 3.85 9.76 9.29
N HIS A 509 5.15 9.54 9.44
CA HIS A 509 6.15 10.62 9.59
C HIS A 509 6.03 11.69 8.48
N ILE A 510 5.96 11.28 7.21
CA ILE A 510 5.82 12.22 6.08
C ILE A 510 4.46 12.95 6.08
N ILE A 511 3.38 12.33 6.58
CA ILE A 511 2.08 13.00 6.73
C ILE A 511 2.14 14.08 7.81
N GLN A 512 2.86 13.81 8.91
CA GLN A 512 3.11 14.79 9.95
C GLN A 512 3.95 15.97 9.42
N GLU A 513 5.01 15.68 8.67
CA GLU A 513 5.84 16.72 8.04
C GLU A 513 5.07 17.52 6.99
N MET A 514 4.16 16.89 6.25
CA MET A 514 3.23 17.60 5.36
C MET A 514 2.37 18.62 6.13
N GLY A 515 1.78 18.23 7.27
CA GLY A 515 1.00 19.14 8.10
C GLY A 515 1.82 20.31 8.62
N ARG A 516 3.04 20.04 9.07
CA ARG A 516 4.00 21.07 9.51
C ARG A 516 4.41 22.01 8.39
N GLU A 517 4.62 21.49 7.19
CA GLU A 517 4.99 22.31 6.03
C GLU A 517 3.83 23.19 5.56
N ILE A 518 2.58 22.73 5.67
CA ILE A 518 1.41 23.58 5.42
C ILE A 518 1.43 24.81 6.31
N VAL A 519 1.73 24.66 7.61
CA VAL A 519 1.85 25.78 8.55
C VAL A 519 3.05 26.67 8.24
N ARG A 520 4.22 26.09 7.89
CA ARG A 520 5.40 26.87 7.48
C ARG A 520 5.11 27.72 6.23
N GLY A 521 4.28 27.19 5.33
CA GLY A 521 3.83 27.87 4.12
C GLY A 521 2.97 29.11 4.36
N GLU A 522 2.32 29.25 5.52
CA GLU A 522 1.53 30.45 5.86
C GLU A 522 2.42 31.71 5.98
N SER A 523 3.65 31.55 6.48
CA SER A 523 4.67 32.59 6.44
C SER A 523 6.07 31.99 6.48
N THR A 524 6.76 32.03 5.34
CA THR A 524 8.10 31.46 5.21
C THR A 524 9.16 32.28 5.94
N LYS A 525 9.01 33.60 5.99
CA LYS A 525 10.00 34.54 6.56
C LYS A 525 9.74 34.92 8.01
N GLU A 526 8.48 34.95 8.44
CA GLU A 526 8.09 35.46 9.76
C GLU A 526 7.31 34.38 10.52
N PRO A 527 7.98 33.56 11.34
CA PRO A 527 7.30 32.50 12.10
C PRO A 527 6.14 33.04 12.95
N GLY A 528 6.25 34.27 13.48
CA GLY A 528 5.19 34.89 14.29
C GLY A 528 3.91 35.27 13.56
N LYS A 529 3.85 35.11 12.23
CA LYS A 529 2.63 35.26 11.42
C LYS A 529 1.95 33.91 11.13
N ARG A 530 2.57 32.78 11.49
CA ARG A 530 1.99 31.45 11.35
C ARG A 530 0.93 31.20 12.42
N SER A 531 -0.08 30.41 12.08
CA SER A 531 -1.17 29.96 12.93
C SER A 531 -0.69 29.08 14.07
N ARG A 532 0.37 28.29 13.84
CA ARG A 532 0.96 27.35 14.81
C ARG A 532 2.47 27.49 14.84
N LEU A 533 3.03 27.37 16.04
CA LEU A 533 4.47 27.41 16.28
C LEU A 533 4.85 26.28 17.24
N TRP A 534 5.98 25.62 16.97
CA TRP A 534 6.49 24.52 17.79
C TRP A 534 8.02 24.59 17.90
N HIS A 535 8.57 23.94 18.93
CA HIS A 535 10.02 23.87 19.20
C HIS A 535 10.75 25.24 19.22
N LYS A 536 11.95 25.32 18.61
CA LYS A 536 12.85 26.47 18.65
C LYS A 536 12.24 27.73 18.01
N GLU A 537 11.39 27.57 16.99
CA GLU A 537 10.75 28.68 16.29
C GLU A 537 9.78 29.44 17.22
N ALA A 538 9.05 28.70 18.08
CA ALA A 538 8.17 29.29 19.06
C ALA A 538 8.93 30.21 20.02
N PHE A 539 10.15 29.84 20.44
CA PHE A 539 10.92 30.61 21.40
C PHE A 539 11.32 32.00 20.90
N ASN A 540 11.73 32.10 19.63
CA ASN A 540 12.14 33.38 19.05
C ASN A 540 10.96 34.35 18.92
N VAL A 541 9.78 33.83 18.59
CA VAL A 541 8.53 34.62 18.50
C VAL A 541 7.97 34.96 19.89
N LEU A 542 8.13 34.07 20.86
CA LEU A 542 7.62 34.20 22.23
C LEU A 542 8.17 35.40 22.99
N ARG A 543 9.30 35.98 22.56
CA ARG A 543 9.79 37.24 23.12
C ARG A 543 8.94 38.44 22.72
N GLU A 544 8.09 38.34 21.69
CA GLU A 544 7.37 39.47 21.09
C GLU A 544 5.83 39.36 21.12
N LYS A 545 5.24 38.19 21.39
CA LYS A 545 3.77 37.98 21.39
C LYS A 545 3.24 37.12 22.54
N THR A 546 1.96 37.30 22.88
CA THR A 546 1.22 36.56 23.92
C THR A 546 0.63 35.25 23.39
N LEU A 547 0.88 34.09 24.03
CA LEU A 547 0.37 32.76 23.62
C LEU A 547 -0.72 32.21 24.54
N ARG A 548 -1.63 31.39 23.99
CA ARG A 548 -2.60 30.57 24.74
C ARG A 548 -2.12 29.15 25.06
N TRP A 549 -1.28 28.53 24.23
CA TRP A 549 -0.70 27.22 24.50
C TRP A 549 0.79 27.21 24.18
N LEU A 550 1.60 26.57 25.03
CA LEU A 550 3.03 26.42 24.82
C LEU A 550 3.48 25.00 25.14
N CYS A 551 4.05 24.31 24.14
CA CYS A 551 4.74 23.04 24.31
C CYS A 551 6.24 23.21 24.00
N TRP A 552 7.08 23.04 25.01
CA TRP A 552 8.52 23.23 24.95
C TRP A 552 9.25 22.16 25.76
N GLN A 553 9.44 21.01 25.12
CA GLN A 553 10.22 19.93 25.70
C GLN A 553 11.71 20.29 25.72
N GLY A 554 12.40 19.99 26.83
CA GLY A 554 13.83 20.26 26.99
C GLY A 554 14.16 21.72 27.23
N PHE A 555 13.29 22.51 27.89
CA PHE A 555 13.56 23.92 28.16
C PHE A 555 14.89 24.08 28.92
N PRO A 556 15.87 24.82 28.38
CA PRO A 556 17.26 24.73 28.84
C PRO A 556 17.56 25.58 30.07
N SER A 557 16.73 26.60 30.35
CA SER A 557 16.98 27.51 31.46
C SER A 557 16.48 26.95 32.79
N ARG A 558 17.16 27.33 33.87
CA ARG A 558 16.81 26.96 35.24
C ARG A 558 15.58 27.69 35.77
N LYS A 559 15.20 28.82 35.16
CA LYS A 559 14.04 29.63 35.53
C LYS A 559 13.35 30.16 34.26
N ILE A 560 12.04 30.32 34.33
CA ILE A 560 11.29 31.06 33.31
C ILE A 560 11.61 32.57 33.47
N PRO A 561 11.96 33.29 32.39
CA PRO A 561 12.19 34.74 32.44
C PRO A 561 10.97 35.52 32.97
N THR A 562 11.20 36.65 33.65
CA THR A 562 10.13 37.46 34.28
C THR A 562 9.28 38.22 33.27
N ASP A 563 9.84 38.49 32.09
CA ASP A 563 9.21 39.13 30.93
C ASP A 563 8.43 38.13 30.06
N PHE A 564 8.40 36.85 30.43
CA PHE A 564 7.71 35.81 29.65
C PHE A 564 6.18 36.05 29.62
N PRO A 565 5.55 36.18 28.44
CA PRO A 565 4.16 36.63 28.31
C PRO A 565 3.15 35.51 28.60
N LEU A 566 2.94 35.20 29.88
CA LEU A 566 2.02 34.16 30.36
C LEU A 566 0.56 34.60 30.51
N GLN A 567 0.24 35.88 30.36
CA GLN A 567 -1.04 36.46 30.81
C GLN A 567 -2.29 35.84 30.17
N ILE A 568 -2.19 35.40 28.90
CA ILE A 568 -3.28 34.71 28.21
C ILE A 568 -3.02 33.19 28.06
N LEU A 569 -1.95 32.67 28.65
CA LEU A 569 -1.58 31.28 28.54
C LEU A 569 -2.58 30.41 29.30
N VAL A 570 -3.10 29.41 28.60
CA VAL A 570 -4.02 28.39 29.09
C VAL A 570 -3.25 27.14 29.48
N ALA A 571 -2.19 26.77 28.76
CA ALA A 571 -1.42 25.58 29.09
C ALA A 571 0.06 25.67 28.76
N LEU A 572 0.84 24.96 29.56
CA LEU A 572 2.29 24.88 29.46
C LEU A 572 2.76 23.43 29.63
N ASP A 573 3.27 22.84 28.54
CA ASP A 573 3.99 21.57 28.53
C ASP A 573 5.49 21.88 28.41
N MET A 574 6.24 21.70 29.48
CA MET A 574 7.69 21.89 29.55
C MET A 574 8.36 20.63 30.11
N ARG A 575 8.08 19.48 29.49
CA ARG A 575 8.70 18.20 29.88
C ARG A 575 10.20 18.17 29.62
N TYR A 576 10.94 17.38 30.41
CA TYR A 576 12.41 17.23 30.32
C TYR A 576 13.18 18.53 30.53
N SER A 577 12.63 19.49 31.25
CA SER A 577 13.24 20.81 31.40
C SER A 577 14.33 20.84 32.46
N SER A 578 15.27 21.78 32.29
CA SER A 578 16.30 22.13 33.28
C SER A 578 15.79 23.05 34.39
N LEU A 579 14.48 23.29 34.43
CA LEU A 579 13.83 24.15 35.41
C LEU A 579 14.11 23.65 36.82
N LYS A 580 14.54 24.58 37.68
CA LYS A 580 14.59 24.38 39.13
C LYS A 580 13.33 24.88 39.81
N THR A 581 12.68 25.89 39.22
CA THR A 581 11.50 26.57 39.75
C THR A 581 10.54 26.88 38.62
N PHE A 582 9.24 26.75 38.86
CA PHE A 582 8.23 27.06 37.86
C PHE A 582 8.02 28.57 37.68
N TRP A 583 7.92 29.36 38.76
CA TRP A 583 7.60 30.79 38.65
C TRP A 583 8.00 31.61 39.88
N ILE A 584 8.57 32.81 39.65
CA ILE A 584 8.90 33.84 40.66
C ILE A 584 8.38 35.21 40.17
N GLY A 585 7.20 35.23 39.54
CA GLY A 585 6.56 36.48 39.08
C GLY A 585 5.40 36.88 39.99
N THR A 586 4.96 38.13 39.91
CA THR A 586 3.85 38.68 40.72
C THR A 586 2.50 38.68 40.00
N LYS A 587 2.45 38.24 38.75
CA LYS A 587 1.24 38.32 37.89
C LYS A 587 0.34 37.09 38.04
N LEU A 588 -0.95 37.34 38.26
CA LEU A 588 -2.02 36.33 38.34
C LEU A 588 -2.41 35.82 36.94
N LEU A 589 -2.36 34.51 36.73
CA LEU A 589 -2.63 33.84 35.45
C LEU A 589 -4.04 33.20 35.46
N ARG A 590 -5.07 34.03 35.24
CA ARG A 590 -6.47 33.59 35.36
C ARG A 590 -6.92 32.57 34.31
N LEU A 591 -6.29 32.55 33.14
CA LEU A 591 -6.66 31.63 32.06
C LEU A 591 -5.92 30.29 32.12
N PHE A 592 -4.94 30.15 33.02
CA PHE A 592 -4.03 29.01 33.06
C PHE A 592 -4.66 27.78 33.70
N LYS A 593 -4.77 26.71 32.92
CA LYS A 593 -5.47 25.46 33.24
C LYS A 593 -4.57 24.24 33.31
N MET A 594 -3.45 24.21 32.58
CA MET A 594 -2.62 23.00 32.49
C MET A 594 -1.14 23.27 32.61
N LEU A 595 -0.47 22.47 33.43
CA LEU A 595 0.97 22.47 33.60
C LEU A 595 1.52 21.04 33.57
N ASP A 596 2.43 20.76 32.65
CA ASP A 596 3.21 19.51 32.60
C ASP A 596 4.70 19.80 32.61
N LEU A 597 5.36 19.40 33.70
CA LEU A 597 6.82 19.48 33.88
C LEU A 597 7.45 18.10 34.01
N SER A 598 6.81 17.05 33.47
CA SER A 598 7.30 15.67 33.61
C SER A 598 8.76 15.52 33.20
N HIS A 599 9.50 14.67 33.89
CA HIS A 599 10.92 14.39 33.67
C HIS A 599 11.84 15.62 33.85
N SER A 600 11.37 16.69 34.49
CA SER A 600 12.22 17.84 34.83
C SER A 600 13.00 17.54 36.10
N HIS A 601 14.14 16.86 35.95
CA HIS A 601 14.96 16.40 37.08
C HIS A 601 15.59 17.54 37.89
N GLY A 602 15.61 18.77 37.38
CA GLY A 602 16.13 19.94 38.10
C GLY A 602 15.19 20.50 39.18
N LEU A 603 13.91 20.12 39.18
CA LEU A 603 12.89 20.71 40.06
C LEU A 603 13.14 20.37 41.53
N VAL A 604 13.09 21.40 42.38
CA VAL A 604 13.24 21.33 43.84
C VAL A 604 12.09 22.08 44.54
N SER A 605 11.80 21.71 45.79
CA SER A 605 10.53 21.97 46.51
C SER A 605 10.15 23.43 46.76
N ASP A 606 11.11 24.26 47.17
CA ASP A 606 10.80 25.43 48.01
C ASP A 606 10.10 26.60 47.27
N ILE A 607 9.80 26.47 45.98
CA ILE A 607 9.47 27.62 45.11
C ILE A 607 8.42 27.25 44.03
N LEU A 608 7.44 26.41 44.39
CA LEU A 608 6.24 26.16 43.56
C LEU A 608 5.00 26.78 44.22
N VAL A 609 4.76 28.06 43.99
CA VAL A 609 3.65 28.78 44.63
C VAL A 609 2.43 28.85 43.68
N PHE A 610 1.30 28.25 44.06
CA PHE A 610 0.10 28.10 43.21
C PHE A 610 -0.93 29.23 43.34
N TYR A 611 -0.75 30.19 44.25
CA TYR A 611 -1.68 31.33 44.43
C TYR A 611 -1.91 32.13 43.14
N LEU A 612 -0.95 32.10 42.22
CA LEU A 612 -0.99 32.85 40.96
C LEU A 612 -1.63 32.08 39.80
N VAL A 613 -2.03 30.83 40.00
CA VAL A 613 -2.66 29.97 38.98
C VAL A 613 -3.95 29.31 39.52
N PRO A 614 -4.91 30.08 40.06
CA PRO A 614 -6.04 29.54 40.82
C PRO A 614 -6.99 28.64 40.01
N ASN A 615 -6.96 28.74 38.67
CA ASN A 615 -7.83 28.00 37.76
C ASN A 615 -7.16 26.74 37.17
N LEU A 616 -6.04 26.29 37.73
CA LEU A 616 -5.34 25.10 37.26
C LEU A 616 -6.23 23.85 37.39
N GLU A 617 -6.42 23.15 36.28
CA GLU A 617 -7.22 21.92 36.16
C GLU A 617 -6.34 20.66 36.10
N ARG A 618 -5.10 20.77 35.59
CA ARG A 618 -4.18 19.62 35.48
C ARG A 618 -2.75 20.01 35.85
N LEU A 619 -2.16 19.25 36.77
CA LEU A 619 -0.76 19.35 37.17
C LEU A 619 -0.06 18.00 37.01
N VAL A 620 0.95 17.95 36.14
CA VAL A 620 1.73 16.74 35.84
C VAL A 620 3.20 16.98 36.15
N LEU A 621 3.70 16.29 37.18
CA LEU A 621 5.10 16.31 37.63
C LEU A 621 5.72 14.90 37.58
N LYS A 622 5.26 14.05 36.65
CA LYS A 622 5.71 12.66 36.52
C LYS A 622 7.24 12.58 36.37
N HIS A 623 7.89 11.69 37.11
CA HIS A 623 9.34 11.46 37.11
C HIS A 623 10.19 12.71 37.40
N CYS A 624 9.67 13.65 38.22
CA CYS A 624 10.49 14.72 38.78
C CYS A 624 11.29 14.17 39.97
N VAL A 625 12.35 13.40 39.68
CA VAL A 625 13.05 12.55 40.66
C VAL A 625 13.67 13.30 41.84
N ASN A 626 13.97 14.60 41.70
CA ASN A 626 14.54 15.44 42.75
C ASN A 626 13.51 16.27 43.52
N LEU A 627 12.21 16.14 43.22
CA LEU A 627 11.15 16.82 43.95
C LEU A 627 11.03 16.22 45.36
N ILE A 628 11.16 17.07 46.40
CA ILE A 628 11.20 16.66 47.81
C ILE A 628 9.83 16.81 48.49
N GLU A 629 9.12 17.88 48.19
CA GLU A 629 7.77 18.19 48.69
C GLU A 629 7.03 19.06 47.68
N VAL A 630 5.71 19.14 47.82
CA VAL A 630 4.83 20.04 47.06
C VAL A 630 4.33 21.12 48.01
N HIS A 631 4.37 22.39 47.60
CA HIS A 631 4.03 23.52 48.46
C HIS A 631 2.56 23.49 48.93
N GLU A 632 2.33 23.99 50.15
CA GLU A 632 0.99 24.13 50.78
C GLU A 632 0.00 25.03 50.03
N SER A 633 0.44 25.72 48.98
CA SER A 633 -0.45 26.58 48.20
C SER A 633 -1.30 25.77 47.22
N ILE A 634 -1.02 24.47 47.06
CA ILE A 634 -1.79 23.58 46.18
C ILE A 634 -3.25 23.49 46.62
N GLY A 635 -3.55 23.60 47.91
CA GLY A 635 -4.92 23.57 48.44
C GLY A 635 -5.84 24.66 47.87
N VAL A 636 -5.29 25.74 47.33
CA VAL A 636 -6.06 26.82 46.68
C VAL A 636 -6.62 26.40 45.31
N LEU A 637 -6.11 25.32 44.70
CA LEU A 637 -6.50 24.87 43.36
C LEU A 637 -7.84 24.12 43.36
N GLN A 638 -8.93 24.85 43.59
CA GLN A 638 -10.28 24.28 43.69
C GLN A 638 -10.80 23.65 42.39
N ARG A 639 -10.15 23.91 41.24
CA ARG A 639 -10.50 23.32 39.92
C ARG A 639 -9.59 22.17 39.50
N LEU A 640 -8.59 21.81 40.31
CA LEU A 640 -7.63 20.77 39.96
C LEU A 640 -8.34 19.42 39.87
N ASN A 641 -8.36 18.84 38.67
CA ASN A 641 -8.96 17.54 38.38
C ASN A 641 -7.89 16.43 38.41
N LEU A 642 -6.72 16.68 37.83
CA LEU A 642 -5.61 15.72 37.74
C LEU A 642 -4.37 16.22 38.49
N LEU A 643 -3.87 15.42 39.42
CA LEU A 643 -2.55 15.56 40.01
C LEU A 643 -1.73 14.29 39.77
N ASN A 644 -0.64 14.40 39.02
CA ASN A 644 0.22 13.26 38.71
C ASN A 644 1.66 13.49 39.21
N LEU A 645 2.04 12.76 40.25
CA LEU A 645 3.36 12.75 40.87
C LEU A 645 4.11 11.42 40.64
N LYS A 646 3.64 10.60 39.69
CA LYS A 646 4.19 9.25 39.43
C LYS A 646 5.71 9.27 39.31
N GLY A 647 6.41 8.46 40.10
CA GLY A 647 7.86 8.29 40.02
C GLY A 647 8.69 9.44 40.59
N CYS A 648 8.12 10.30 41.43
CA CYS A 648 8.87 11.30 42.21
C CYS A 648 9.56 10.63 43.42
N GLN A 649 10.74 10.07 43.19
CA GLN A 649 11.43 9.18 44.14
C GLN A 649 11.92 9.85 45.43
N LYS A 650 12.19 11.18 45.42
CA LYS A 650 12.61 11.92 46.62
C LYS A 650 11.48 12.57 47.40
N LEU A 651 10.24 12.45 46.93
CA LEU A 651 9.07 13.06 47.56
C LEU A 651 8.83 12.43 48.93
N ARG A 652 8.90 13.22 50.00
CA ARG A 652 8.82 12.72 51.40
C ARG A 652 7.44 12.87 52.01
N LYS A 653 6.75 13.97 51.71
CA LYS A 653 5.45 14.33 52.29
C LYS A 653 4.57 15.03 51.25
N LEU A 654 3.26 14.85 51.40
CA LEU A 654 2.27 15.68 50.72
C LEU A 654 1.94 16.92 51.59
N PRO A 655 1.55 18.05 50.98
CA PRO A 655 1.14 19.23 51.73
C PRO A 655 -0.11 18.92 52.56
N THR A 656 -0.16 19.43 53.78
CA THR A 656 -1.29 19.27 54.70
C THR A 656 -2.59 19.79 54.07
N SER A 657 -2.53 20.87 53.29
CA SER A 657 -3.65 21.45 52.53
C SER A 657 -4.20 20.59 51.38
N ILE A 658 -3.61 19.43 51.07
CA ILE A 658 -4.08 18.58 49.96
C ILE A 658 -5.54 18.13 50.12
N HIS A 659 -6.00 17.94 51.37
CA HIS A 659 -7.40 17.61 51.69
C HIS A 659 -8.41 18.69 51.27
N GLN A 660 -7.94 19.92 51.00
CA GLN A 660 -8.79 21.04 50.58
C GLN A 660 -9.12 21.00 49.08
N LEU A 661 -8.52 20.09 48.31
CA LEU A 661 -8.76 19.93 46.88
C LEU A 661 -10.08 19.19 46.61
N LYS A 662 -11.13 19.93 46.27
CA LYS A 662 -12.50 19.38 46.12
C LYS A 662 -12.81 18.74 44.76
N SER A 663 -12.06 19.08 43.71
CA SER A 663 -12.39 18.69 42.32
C SER A 663 -11.50 17.58 41.75
N VAL A 664 -10.56 17.04 42.54
CA VAL A 664 -9.60 16.04 42.06
C VAL A 664 -10.34 14.74 41.77
N GLN A 665 -10.28 14.27 40.53
CA GLN A 665 -10.83 12.97 40.14
C GLN A 665 -9.73 11.91 40.03
N LYS A 666 -8.48 12.33 39.77
CA LYS A 666 -7.35 11.43 39.57
C LYS A 666 -6.09 11.95 40.27
N LEU A 667 -5.65 11.20 41.28
CA LEU A 667 -4.40 11.39 41.99
C LEU A 667 -3.48 10.19 41.70
N ILE A 668 -2.28 10.43 41.17
CA ILE A 668 -1.33 9.37 40.80
C ILE A 668 -0.04 9.53 41.60
N LEU A 669 0.23 8.59 42.50
CA LEU A 669 1.41 8.58 43.39
C LEU A 669 2.36 7.38 43.16
N SER A 670 1.99 6.46 42.25
CA SER A 670 2.79 5.25 41.98
C SER A 670 4.29 5.54 41.77
N GLY A 671 5.16 4.78 42.44
CA GLY A 671 6.61 4.92 42.34
C GLY A 671 7.24 6.07 43.15
N CYS A 672 6.51 6.69 44.08
CA CYS A 672 7.05 7.63 45.07
C CYS A 672 7.63 6.90 46.30
N SER A 673 8.83 6.33 46.16
CA SER A 673 9.40 5.40 47.15
C SER A 673 9.74 5.97 48.54
N LYS A 674 9.81 7.29 48.70
CA LYS A 674 10.12 7.96 49.99
C LYS A 674 8.90 8.60 50.66
N LEU A 675 7.71 8.45 50.09
CA LEU A 675 6.50 8.99 50.66
C LEU A 675 6.08 8.08 51.83
N CYS A 676 6.19 8.55 53.07
CA CYS A 676 5.84 7.75 54.25
C CYS A 676 4.31 7.68 54.42
N ASP A 677 3.74 6.48 54.37
CA ASP A 677 2.29 6.25 54.33
C ASP A 677 1.54 6.73 55.58
N GLU A 678 2.08 6.49 56.79
CA GLU A 678 1.36 6.76 58.05
C GLU A 678 1.02 8.24 58.27
N SER A 679 1.91 9.16 57.88
CA SER A 679 1.68 10.61 58.05
C SER A 679 0.80 11.24 56.97
N ASN A 680 0.62 10.57 55.82
CA ASN A 680 -0.15 11.08 54.69
C ASN A 680 -1.54 10.45 54.59
N ALA A 681 -1.76 9.27 55.19
CA ALA A 681 -3.03 8.55 55.20
C ALA A 681 -4.19 9.42 55.69
N TYR A 682 -4.01 10.13 56.81
CA TYR A 682 -5.02 11.04 57.36
C TYR A 682 -5.49 12.11 56.35
N TYR A 683 -4.58 12.66 55.53
CA TYR A 683 -4.96 13.69 54.56
C TYR A 683 -5.62 13.10 53.31
N LEU A 684 -5.17 11.93 52.86
CA LEU A 684 -5.71 11.24 51.69
C LEU A 684 -7.11 10.66 51.96
N ASP A 685 -7.34 10.12 53.16
CA ASP A 685 -8.65 9.59 53.58
C ASP A 685 -9.71 10.70 53.60
N ASN A 686 -9.31 11.91 53.96
CA ASN A 686 -10.19 13.08 53.98
C ASN A 686 -10.52 13.64 52.57
N MET A 687 -9.88 13.17 51.49
CA MET A 687 -10.14 13.66 50.13
C MET A 687 -11.35 13.01 49.43
N LYS A 688 -11.98 11.96 50.00
CA LYS A 688 -13.14 11.24 49.40
C LYS A 688 -12.97 10.95 47.89
N LEU A 689 -11.83 10.40 47.48
CA LEU A 689 -11.49 10.18 46.07
C LEU A 689 -12.13 8.89 45.53
N PRO A 690 -12.79 8.91 44.35
CA PRO A 690 -13.42 7.72 43.77
C PRO A 690 -12.42 6.73 43.13
N ASN A 691 -11.17 7.14 42.85
CA ASN A 691 -10.15 6.28 42.24
C ASN A 691 -8.74 6.64 42.75
N LEU A 692 -8.37 6.10 43.92
CA LEU A 692 -6.98 6.11 44.37
C LEU A 692 -6.29 4.90 43.72
N MET A 693 -5.54 5.12 42.63
CA MET A 693 -4.63 4.09 42.13
C MET A 693 -3.29 4.27 42.83
N GLN A 694 -3.02 3.38 43.81
CA GLN A 694 -1.72 3.21 44.44
C GLN A 694 -0.62 2.93 43.39
#